data_AF-A0AA36N5N4-F1
#
_entry.id   AF-A0AA36N5N4-F1
#
_cell.length_a   1.000
_cell.length_b   1.000
_cell.length_c   1.000
_cell.angle_alpha   90.00
_cell.angle_beta   90.00
_cell.angle_gamma   90.00
#
_symmetry.space_group_name_H-M   'P 1'
#
loop_
_entity.id
_entity.type
_entity.pdbx_description
1 polymer ?
#
loop_
_entity_poly.entity_id
_entity_poly.type
_entity_poly.pdbx_seq_one_letter_code
_entity_poly.pdbx_strand_id
1 'polypeptide(L)'
;MVREVELTIINGQELPPDAEHVLQNFYEAQRAKCERERPRARIGTARWKKQELYLKEESLERAKTASRQHLIRQRLLFLRPEQLSEIIALQTHLLWLDLEDASLAAEDRRSEDRFTGPDEAVCEQLILDAPRELFVVDGQEFDFASEAQGLGVELDGNRLELMKQQFCDRVVAALRHTLENAPLALLRAVTCTLSQSGLAHLEQACSLLVAVSGGEQQVRFELRGPGGADLDTWEVELFVRKVGFQQCIIYTPTPKDEDCSPRPCLSASFFEKSCRIRYSVLTPEKLQVDVLSIHRDQQLLDAKGRSLLGPSGSCFDCLPRISARLCAACSALRRIAQRVRLRAVRASRAVPRRALALARHRLSPAKGCEREARCASDSESESEEEEEPSAAAESASEAEEEEEESEEDDEEEEERRAAEAAAAKREERRRKEEEEEARRKAAELAKRKEARPKTEAKKKEEPKKEKKSKSKDKEAKREKSSKAERRKEKEEEEARRRQERRQEKKKEAERLAREAEERRREKEEEEEKEKEKEKEKEKEKEKEKEKEKEKEKEKEKEKRKDKDRRDRSRDKDRERERKGRDRRDGRDRDRSKAKSQEKKRERSRPKENGRDKRERESHATARSVTPPPPRHQPPPLPEDSAFPPPLPTSSMEAAKGPGRPDGSALTFAKPTPGAGKPKVPFELSSDSDSEDSSEEVLPRAKRKQKNEEPPGQRVSRISRHDKVKAACMEDDL
;
A
#
# COMPACT_ATOMS: atom_id res chain seq x y z
N MET A 1 26.87 -5.19 -23.96
CA MET A 1 26.61 -4.58 -25.28
C MET A 1 25.11 -4.34 -25.35
N VAL A 2 24.68 -3.09 -25.18
CA VAL A 2 23.26 -2.75 -25.34
C VAL A 2 22.99 -2.69 -26.84
N ARG A 3 22.13 -3.58 -27.36
CA ARG A 3 21.56 -3.37 -28.69
C ARG A 3 20.59 -2.20 -28.55
N GLU A 4 20.91 -1.07 -29.16
CA GLU A 4 19.96 0.03 -29.31
C GLU A 4 18.71 -0.53 -29.96
N VAL A 5 17.58 -0.40 -29.28
CA VAL A 5 16.30 -0.87 -29.80
C VAL A 5 15.98 0.02 -30.99
N GLU A 6 16.04 -0.54 -32.19
CA GLU A 6 15.42 0.03 -33.39
C GLU A 6 13.90 0.07 -33.17
N LEU A 7 13.46 1.06 -32.39
CA LEU A 7 12.08 1.52 -32.34
C LEU A 7 11.80 2.14 -33.71
N THR A 8 11.44 1.27 -34.64
CA THR A 8 10.97 1.60 -35.98
C THR A 8 10.12 2.84 -35.93
N ILE A 9 10.57 3.89 -36.63
CA ILE A 9 9.84 5.14 -36.78
C ILE A 9 8.46 4.78 -37.33
N ILE A 10 7.42 4.88 -36.51
CA ILE A 10 6.06 4.46 -36.89
C ILE A 10 5.55 5.45 -37.93
N ASN A 11 5.76 5.10 -39.20
CA ASN A 11 5.29 5.78 -40.41
C ASN A 11 5.69 7.25 -40.58
N GLY A 12 6.76 7.71 -39.90
CA GLY A 12 7.23 9.10 -39.98
C GLY A 12 6.21 10.13 -39.48
N GLN A 13 5.28 9.72 -38.62
CA GLN A 13 4.26 10.62 -38.09
C GLN A 13 4.86 11.50 -36.98
N GLU A 14 4.84 12.80 -37.18
CA GLU A 14 5.20 13.78 -36.15
C GLU A 14 4.01 14.01 -35.21
N LEU A 15 4.31 14.26 -33.93
CA LEU A 15 3.29 14.66 -32.95
C LEU A 15 2.82 16.10 -33.28
N PRO A 16 1.51 16.42 -33.22
CA PRO A 16 1.03 17.77 -33.47
C PRO A 16 1.70 18.80 -32.56
N PRO A 17 1.98 20.03 -33.03
CA PRO A 17 2.73 21.03 -32.26
C PRO A 17 2.17 21.31 -30.87
N ASP A 18 0.84 21.36 -30.72
CA ASP A 18 0.19 21.59 -29.43
C ASP A 18 0.45 20.44 -28.44
N ALA A 19 0.46 19.19 -28.94
CA ALA A 19 0.72 18.01 -28.13
C ALA A 19 2.20 17.86 -27.76
N GLU A 20 3.11 18.18 -28.68
CA GLU A 20 4.55 18.27 -28.41
C GLU A 20 4.85 19.38 -27.38
N HIS A 21 4.14 20.52 -27.43
CA HIS A 21 4.28 21.58 -26.44
C HIS A 21 3.81 21.15 -25.05
N VAL A 22 2.66 20.47 -24.93
CA VAL A 22 2.20 19.90 -23.64
C VAL A 22 3.20 18.88 -23.09
N LEU A 23 3.74 18.01 -23.96
CA LEU A 23 4.75 17.03 -23.60
C LEU A 23 6.04 17.69 -23.08
N GLN A 24 6.58 18.67 -23.80
CA GLN A 24 7.79 19.39 -23.40
C GLN A 24 7.56 20.13 -22.07
N ASN A 25 6.45 20.86 -21.93
CA ASN A 25 6.09 21.57 -20.69
C ASN A 25 6.00 20.61 -19.49
N PHE A 26 5.42 19.42 -19.67
CA PHE A 26 5.34 18.40 -18.62
C PHE A 26 6.74 17.97 -18.16
N TYR A 27 7.63 17.61 -19.09
CA TYR A 27 8.97 17.15 -18.75
C TYR A 27 9.86 18.25 -18.17
N GLU A 28 9.73 19.50 -18.64
CA GLU A 28 10.37 20.67 -18.03
C GLU A 28 9.88 20.90 -16.60
N ALA A 29 8.58 20.78 -16.33
CA ALA A 29 8.01 20.89 -15.00
C ALA A 29 8.52 19.79 -14.06
N GLN A 30 8.64 18.54 -14.53
CA GLN A 30 9.22 17.44 -13.73
C GLN A 30 10.71 17.64 -13.47
N ARG A 31 11.50 18.10 -14.46
CA ARG A 31 12.91 18.45 -14.29
C ARG A 31 13.08 19.54 -13.24
N ALA A 32 12.36 20.65 -13.37
CA ALA A 32 12.39 21.75 -12.42
C ALA A 32 11.93 21.33 -11.00
N LYS A 33 10.95 20.42 -10.89
CA LYS A 33 10.56 19.82 -9.60
C LYS A 33 11.71 18.99 -9.00
N CYS A 34 12.31 18.12 -9.79
CA CYS A 34 13.43 17.29 -9.35
C CYS A 34 14.65 18.12 -8.93
N GLU A 35 14.98 19.19 -9.66
CA GLU A 35 16.06 20.13 -9.30
C GLU A 35 15.81 20.82 -7.94
N ARG A 36 14.57 21.26 -7.66
CA ARG A 36 14.20 21.84 -6.35
C ARG A 36 14.25 20.83 -5.21
N GLU A 37 13.89 19.58 -5.47
CA GLU A 37 13.85 18.52 -4.46
C GLU A 37 15.20 17.82 -4.25
N ARG A 38 16.13 17.88 -5.22
CA ARG A 38 17.41 17.16 -5.19
C ARG A 38 18.23 17.38 -3.91
N PRO A 39 18.34 18.59 -3.33
CA PRO A 39 19.09 18.80 -2.09
C PRO A 39 18.49 18.12 -0.86
N ARG A 40 17.23 17.67 -0.92
CA ARG A 40 16.52 16.99 0.17
C ARG A 40 16.50 15.47 0.02
N ALA A 41 16.88 14.93 -1.14
CA ALA A 41 16.89 13.50 -1.41
C ALA A 41 18.20 12.85 -0.90
N ARG A 42 18.09 11.78 -0.11
CA ARG A 42 19.25 10.97 0.28
C ARG A 42 19.76 10.15 -0.91
N ILE A 43 21.07 10.15 -1.13
CA ILE A 43 21.71 9.38 -2.20
C ILE A 43 21.35 7.89 -2.09
N GLY A 44 21.11 7.22 -3.22
CA GLY A 44 20.82 5.79 -3.28
C GLY A 44 19.35 5.40 -3.02
N THR A 45 18.54 6.28 -2.44
CA THR A 45 17.10 6.03 -2.25
C THR A 45 16.36 5.88 -3.59
N ALA A 46 15.25 5.15 -3.59
CA ALA A 46 14.34 5.04 -4.73
C ALA A 46 13.98 6.42 -5.30
N ARG A 47 13.60 7.38 -4.44
CA ARG A 47 13.39 8.80 -4.79
C ARG A 47 14.58 9.44 -5.49
N TRP A 48 15.81 9.19 -5.04
CA TRP A 48 17.01 9.73 -5.70
C TRP A 48 17.19 9.16 -7.10
N LYS A 49 16.97 7.85 -7.30
CA LYS A 49 17.03 7.21 -8.62
C LYS A 49 15.89 7.70 -9.54
N LYS A 50 14.66 7.87 -9.02
CA LYS A 50 13.51 8.44 -9.75
C LYS A 50 13.81 9.86 -10.27
N GLN A 51 14.48 10.69 -9.46
CA GLN A 51 14.95 12.02 -9.90
C GLN A 51 16.03 11.95 -11.00
N GLU A 52 16.87 10.91 -11.04
CA GLU A 52 17.90 10.79 -12.08
C GLU A 52 17.34 10.57 -13.48
N LEU A 53 16.10 10.06 -13.61
CA LEU A 53 15.38 10.01 -14.88
C LEU A 53 15.28 11.41 -15.53
N TYR A 54 15.02 12.44 -14.72
CA TYR A 54 14.76 13.81 -15.18
C TYR A 54 16.01 14.67 -15.25
N LEU A 55 17.00 14.38 -14.41
CA LEU A 55 18.23 15.16 -14.31
C LEU A 55 19.31 14.70 -15.31
N LYS A 56 19.25 13.45 -15.80
CA LYS A 56 20.13 12.92 -16.85
C LYS A 56 19.46 13.12 -18.22
N GLU A 57 20.07 13.95 -19.06
CA GLU A 57 19.54 14.32 -20.39
C GLU A 57 19.19 13.09 -21.28
N GLU A 58 20.03 12.05 -21.26
CA GLU A 58 19.79 10.80 -22.01
C GLU A 58 18.53 10.07 -21.53
N SER A 59 18.31 9.98 -20.22
CA SER A 59 17.10 9.36 -19.66
C SER A 59 15.86 10.21 -19.91
N LEU A 60 16.00 11.54 -19.85
CA LEU A 60 14.94 12.50 -20.14
C LEU A 60 14.46 12.38 -21.60
N GLU A 61 15.38 12.35 -22.56
CA GLU A 61 15.03 12.22 -23.99
C GLU A 61 14.52 10.82 -24.36
N ARG A 62 14.99 9.74 -23.71
CA ARG A 62 14.37 8.41 -23.83
C ARG A 62 12.92 8.43 -23.35
N ALA A 63 12.65 9.01 -22.17
CA ALA A 63 11.31 9.10 -21.61
C ALA A 63 10.36 9.92 -22.51
N LYS A 64 10.80 11.09 -23.00
CA LYS A 64 10.06 11.89 -23.99
C LYS A 64 9.78 11.11 -25.28
N THR A 65 10.77 10.39 -25.79
CA THR A 65 10.63 9.60 -27.02
C THR A 65 9.60 8.48 -26.85
N ALA A 66 9.60 7.79 -25.71
CA ALA A 66 8.56 6.82 -25.37
C ALA A 66 7.16 7.46 -25.30
N SER A 67 7.03 8.68 -24.76
CA SER A 67 5.73 9.39 -24.71
C SER A 67 5.25 9.80 -26.10
N ARG A 68 6.11 10.37 -26.95
CA ARG A 68 5.78 10.69 -28.35
C ARG A 68 5.23 9.46 -29.06
N GLN A 69 5.92 8.31 -28.94
CA GLN A 69 5.50 7.06 -29.55
C GLN A 69 4.14 6.58 -29.03
N HIS A 70 3.90 6.60 -27.72
CA HIS A 70 2.59 6.26 -27.17
C HIS A 70 1.46 7.16 -27.73
N LEU A 71 1.66 8.48 -27.70
CA LEU A 71 0.65 9.46 -28.16
C LEU A 71 0.31 9.30 -29.65
N ILE A 72 1.32 9.03 -30.49
CA ILE A 72 1.15 8.73 -31.92
C ILE A 72 0.31 7.45 -32.09
N ARG A 73 0.63 6.37 -31.37
CA ARG A 73 -0.09 5.07 -31.48
C ARG A 73 -1.57 5.19 -31.10
N GLN A 74 -1.87 5.80 -29.95
CA GLN A 74 -3.24 5.88 -29.44
C GLN A 74 -4.11 6.92 -30.17
N ARG A 75 -3.53 7.72 -31.09
CA ARG A 75 -4.23 8.76 -31.87
C ARG A 75 -4.98 9.78 -30.99
N LEU A 76 -4.52 10.00 -29.76
CA LEU A 76 -5.12 10.90 -28.76
C LEU A 76 -4.91 12.40 -29.07
N LEU A 77 -4.72 12.72 -30.35
CA LEU A 77 -4.36 14.03 -30.88
C LEU A 77 -5.49 15.06 -30.80
N PHE A 78 -6.69 14.62 -30.41
CA PHE A 78 -7.90 15.44 -30.27
C PHE A 78 -8.29 15.71 -28.80
N LEU A 79 -7.47 15.28 -27.85
CA LEU A 79 -7.68 15.59 -26.43
C LEU A 79 -7.38 17.06 -26.13
N ARG A 80 -8.03 17.59 -25.10
CA ARG A 80 -7.68 18.91 -24.54
C ARG A 80 -6.29 18.86 -23.89
N PRO A 81 -5.53 19.98 -23.86
CA PRO A 81 -4.21 20.03 -23.24
C PRO A 81 -4.15 19.46 -21.82
N GLU A 82 -5.18 19.72 -21.01
CA GLU A 82 -5.30 19.15 -19.66
C GLU A 82 -5.38 17.62 -19.68
N GLN A 83 -6.29 17.05 -20.47
CA GLN A 83 -6.49 15.60 -20.56
C GLN A 83 -5.25 14.91 -21.15
N LEU A 84 -4.60 15.56 -22.12
CA LEU A 84 -3.35 15.10 -22.68
C LEU A 84 -2.23 15.11 -21.63
N SER A 85 -2.12 16.15 -20.81
CA SER A 85 -1.17 16.21 -19.70
C SER A 85 -1.45 15.15 -18.63
N GLU A 86 -2.72 14.88 -18.31
CA GLU A 86 -3.12 13.84 -17.36
C GLU A 86 -2.75 12.44 -17.90
N ILE A 87 -2.96 12.18 -19.20
CA ILE A 87 -2.52 10.92 -19.82
C ILE A 87 -1.00 10.80 -19.87
N ILE A 88 -0.26 11.83 -20.30
CA ILE A 88 1.22 11.81 -20.31
C ILE A 88 1.77 11.52 -18.91
N ALA A 89 1.18 12.13 -17.88
CA ALA A 89 1.55 11.90 -16.48
C ALA A 89 1.30 10.45 -16.04
N LEU A 90 0.09 9.92 -16.26
CA LEU A 90 -0.23 8.56 -15.83
C LEU A 90 0.57 7.52 -16.63
N GLN A 91 0.44 7.58 -17.96
CA GLN A 91 1.02 6.61 -18.88
C GLN A 91 2.54 6.61 -18.85
N THR A 92 3.16 7.74 -19.22
CA THR A 92 4.58 7.74 -19.61
C THR A 92 5.50 8.13 -18.47
N HIS A 93 5.00 8.86 -17.47
CA HIS A 93 5.75 9.02 -16.24
C HIS A 93 5.53 7.84 -15.30
N LEU A 94 4.30 7.50 -14.94
CA LEU A 94 4.07 6.66 -13.77
C LEU A 94 4.06 5.17 -14.14
N LEU A 95 3.09 4.72 -14.93
CA LEU A 95 2.96 3.30 -15.28
C LEU A 95 4.17 2.75 -16.06
N TRP A 96 4.79 3.57 -16.91
CA TRP A 96 6.00 3.15 -17.64
C TRP A 96 7.24 3.03 -16.72
N LEU A 97 7.34 3.85 -15.66
CA LEU A 97 8.38 3.68 -14.65
C LEU A 97 8.16 2.40 -13.85
N ASP A 98 6.92 2.11 -13.46
CA ASP A 98 6.57 0.88 -12.72
C ASP A 98 6.88 -0.36 -13.57
N LEU A 99 6.60 -0.30 -14.87
CA LEU A 99 6.86 -1.38 -15.82
C LEU A 99 8.37 -1.64 -16.02
N GLU A 100 9.18 -0.59 -16.11
CA GLU A 100 10.64 -0.74 -16.11
C GLU A 100 11.13 -1.27 -14.75
N ASP A 101 10.65 -0.72 -13.62
CA ASP A 101 11.07 -1.13 -12.27
C ASP A 101 10.71 -2.58 -11.92
N ALA A 102 9.58 -3.09 -12.43
CA ALA A 102 9.19 -4.49 -12.32
C ALA A 102 10.22 -5.45 -12.95
N SER A 103 11.00 -4.97 -13.93
CA SER A 103 12.11 -5.72 -14.56
C SER A 103 13.47 -5.53 -13.88
N LEU A 104 13.60 -4.59 -12.93
CA LEU A 104 14.84 -4.32 -12.20
C LEU A 104 14.95 -5.17 -10.92
N ALA A 105 16.20 -5.44 -10.54
CA ALA A 105 16.56 -5.96 -9.23
C ALA A 105 16.18 -4.94 -8.14
N ALA A 106 15.86 -5.41 -6.93
CA ALA A 106 15.30 -4.58 -5.85
C ALA A 106 16.21 -3.39 -5.50
N GLU A 107 17.53 -3.57 -5.58
CA GLU A 107 18.56 -2.58 -5.29
C GLU A 107 18.62 -1.45 -6.35
N ASP A 108 18.03 -1.65 -7.54
CA ASP A 108 18.03 -0.70 -8.66
C ASP A 108 16.67 -0.01 -8.89
N ARG A 109 15.58 -0.53 -8.31
CA ARG A 109 14.21 0.05 -8.42
C ARG A 109 14.13 1.52 -7.98
N ARG A 110 13.24 2.29 -8.64
CA ARG A 110 12.96 3.72 -8.43
C ARG A 110 11.65 3.95 -7.67
N SER A 111 10.79 2.94 -7.56
CA SER A 111 9.69 2.80 -6.60
C SER A 111 10.20 2.27 -5.25
N GLU A 112 9.39 2.45 -4.20
CA GLU A 112 9.59 1.83 -2.88
C GLU A 112 8.71 0.59 -2.70
N ASP A 113 7.96 0.22 -3.75
CA ASP A 113 7.07 -0.94 -3.79
C ASP A 113 7.86 -2.25 -3.63
N ARG A 114 7.36 -3.08 -2.72
CA ARG A 114 7.88 -4.42 -2.44
C ARG A 114 7.01 -5.47 -3.13
N PHE A 115 7.60 -6.63 -3.37
CA PHE A 115 6.92 -7.74 -3.99
C PHE A 115 7.15 -9.02 -3.18
N THR A 116 6.12 -9.85 -3.06
CA THR A 116 6.06 -11.04 -2.22
C THR A 116 5.46 -12.22 -2.98
N GLY A 117 5.33 -13.36 -2.29
CA GLY A 117 4.88 -14.63 -2.86
C GLY A 117 5.90 -15.28 -3.79
N PRO A 118 5.55 -16.40 -4.45
CA PRO A 118 6.42 -17.07 -5.41
C PRO A 118 6.93 -16.10 -6.48
N ASP A 119 8.24 -16.18 -6.76
CA ASP A 119 9.00 -15.35 -7.71
C ASP A 119 9.01 -13.82 -7.41
N GLU A 120 8.68 -13.41 -6.18
CA GLU A 120 8.43 -12.01 -5.82
C GLU A 120 7.49 -11.35 -6.85
N ALA A 121 6.41 -12.03 -7.20
CA ALA A 121 5.57 -11.67 -8.34
C ALA A 121 4.48 -10.63 -8.02
N VAL A 122 4.05 -10.55 -6.75
CA VAL A 122 2.85 -9.82 -6.33
C VAL A 122 3.23 -8.62 -5.50
N CYS A 123 2.74 -7.43 -5.83
CA CYS A 123 2.96 -6.22 -5.02
C CYS A 123 2.42 -6.40 -3.59
N GLU A 124 3.23 -6.12 -2.57
CA GLU A 124 2.86 -6.23 -1.15
C GLU A 124 1.66 -5.32 -0.83
N GLN A 125 1.59 -4.15 -1.47
CA GLN A 125 0.49 -3.20 -1.30
C GLN A 125 -0.86 -3.77 -1.76
N LEU A 126 -0.90 -4.61 -2.81
CA LEU A 126 -2.12 -5.29 -3.23
C LEU A 126 -2.63 -6.26 -2.16
N ILE A 127 -1.74 -7.00 -1.49
CA ILE A 127 -2.11 -7.90 -0.38
C ILE A 127 -2.70 -7.11 0.79
N LEU A 128 -2.12 -5.94 1.09
CA LEU A 128 -2.63 -5.05 2.13
C LEU A 128 -3.99 -4.44 1.80
N ASP A 129 -4.28 -4.21 0.51
CA ASP A 129 -5.50 -3.57 0.01
C ASP A 129 -6.64 -4.56 -0.26
N ALA A 130 -6.33 -5.81 -0.61
CA ALA A 130 -7.34 -6.82 -0.97
C ALA A 130 -8.50 -6.94 0.05
N PRO A 131 -8.27 -7.02 1.39
CA PRO A 131 -9.38 -7.12 2.34
C PRO A 131 -10.16 -5.82 2.58
N ARG A 132 -9.82 -4.71 1.90
CA ARG A 132 -10.39 -3.37 2.14
C ARG A 132 -11.24 -2.86 0.98
N GLU A 133 -10.94 -3.28 -0.25
CA GLU A 133 -11.47 -2.70 -1.48
C GLU A 133 -12.10 -3.80 -2.37
N LEU A 134 -12.96 -3.43 -3.33
CA LEU A 134 -13.59 -4.38 -4.24
C LEU A 134 -12.64 -4.75 -5.38
N PHE A 135 -12.40 -6.05 -5.58
CA PHE A 135 -11.65 -6.57 -6.73
C PHE A 135 -12.59 -7.32 -7.68
N VAL A 136 -12.40 -7.15 -8.99
CA VAL A 136 -13.13 -7.87 -10.03
C VAL A 136 -12.13 -8.46 -11.02
N VAL A 137 -11.95 -9.78 -11.00
CA VAL A 137 -10.94 -10.46 -11.82
C VAL A 137 -11.65 -11.38 -12.81
N ASP A 138 -11.54 -11.04 -14.09
CA ASP A 138 -12.23 -11.68 -15.22
C ASP A 138 -13.75 -11.85 -15.03
N GLY A 139 -14.37 -10.87 -14.36
CA GLY A 139 -15.80 -10.86 -14.03
C GLY A 139 -16.17 -11.55 -12.71
N GLN A 140 -15.24 -12.23 -12.03
CA GLN A 140 -15.44 -12.71 -10.67
C GLN A 140 -15.22 -11.57 -9.67
N GLU A 141 -16.23 -11.24 -8.87
CA GLU A 141 -16.15 -10.20 -7.84
C GLU A 141 -15.64 -10.79 -6.50
N PHE A 142 -14.74 -10.07 -5.84
CA PHE A 142 -14.13 -10.39 -4.55
C PHE A 142 -14.33 -9.19 -3.62
N ASP A 143 -15.14 -9.36 -2.58
CA ASP A 143 -15.42 -8.35 -1.56
C ASP A 143 -15.39 -8.97 -0.16
N PHE A 144 -14.29 -8.73 0.56
CA PHE A 144 -14.10 -9.24 1.92
C PHE A 144 -15.14 -8.70 2.91
N ALA A 145 -15.64 -7.47 2.72
CA ALA A 145 -16.64 -6.89 3.61
C ALA A 145 -17.99 -7.59 3.45
N SER A 146 -18.37 -7.98 2.23
CA SER A 146 -19.56 -8.80 1.97
C SER A 146 -19.40 -10.24 2.48
N GLU A 147 -18.24 -10.88 2.27
CA GLU A 147 -17.96 -12.21 2.81
C GLU A 147 -18.01 -12.26 4.35
N ALA A 148 -17.34 -11.31 5.02
CA ALA A 148 -17.31 -11.25 6.47
C ALA A 148 -18.70 -10.99 7.09
N GLN A 149 -19.52 -10.15 6.44
CA GLN A 149 -20.92 -9.94 6.84
C GLN A 149 -21.77 -11.21 6.69
N GLY A 150 -21.53 -12.00 5.64
CA GLY A 150 -22.27 -13.23 5.36
C GLY A 150 -22.12 -14.31 6.45
N LEU A 151 -21.03 -14.32 7.21
CA LEU A 151 -20.82 -15.30 8.29
C LEU A 151 -21.56 -14.96 9.59
N GLY A 152 -22.04 -13.73 9.78
CA GLY A 152 -23.00 -13.38 10.84
C GLY A 152 -22.54 -13.60 12.30
N VAL A 153 -21.24 -13.80 12.56
CA VAL A 153 -20.68 -14.14 13.87
C VAL A 153 -19.58 -13.14 14.24
N GLU A 154 -19.45 -12.81 15.53
CA GLU A 154 -18.27 -12.12 16.08
C GLU A 154 -17.03 -13.01 15.88
N LEU A 155 -16.28 -12.77 14.82
CA LEU A 155 -15.01 -13.45 14.56
C LEU A 155 -13.97 -13.00 15.59
N ASP A 156 -13.30 -13.95 16.23
CA ASP A 156 -12.09 -13.65 16.98
C ASP A 156 -10.98 -13.12 16.04
N GLY A 157 -9.99 -12.42 16.60
CA GLY A 157 -8.95 -11.76 15.82
C GLY A 157 -8.12 -12.71 14.95
N ASN A 158 -7.87 -13.92 15.44
CA ASN A 158 -7.04 -14.92 14.74
C ASN A 158 -7.80 -15.49 13.54
N ARG A 159 -9.07 -15.84 13.74
CA ARG A 159 -9.96 -16.32 12.67
C ARG A 159 -10.23 -15.24 11.63
N LEU A 160 -10.35 -13.98 12.05
CA LEU A 160 -10.48 -12.85 11.11
C LEU A 160 -9.21 -12.69 10.25
N GLU A 161 -8.02 -12.81 10.83
CA GLU A 161 -6.76 -12.69 10.09
C GLU A 161 -6.55 -13.88 9.13
N LEU A 162 -6.85 -15.11 9.58
CA LEU A 162 -6.86 -16.29 8.71
C LEU A 162 -7.82 -16.13 7.53
N MET A 163 -9.02 -15.57 7.76
CA MET A 163 -9.95 -15.27 6.68
C MET A 163 -9.43 -14.22 5.70
N LYS A 164 -8.75 -13.16 6.18
CA LYS A 164 -8.11 -12.18 5.28
C LYS A 164 -7.03 -12.85 4.44
N GLN A 165 -6.18 -13.68 5.05
CA GLN A 165 -5.13 -14.39 4.32
C GLN A 165 -5.73 -15.27 3.22
N GLN A 166 -6.72 -16.11 3.56
CA GLN A 166 -7.43 -16.94 2.59
C GLN A 166 -8.14 -16.11 1.50
N PHE A 167 -8.64 -14.92 1.81
CA PHE A 167 -9.21 -14.00 0.83
C PHE A 167 -8.14 -13.47 -0.13
N CYS A 168 -7.02 -12.97 0.40
CA CYS A 168 -5.87 -12.51 -0.38
C CYS A 168 -5.34 -13.62 -1.30
N ASP A 169 -5.21 -14.84 -0.79
CA ASP A 169 -4.74 -15.99 -1.57
C ASP A 169 -5.67 -16.31 -2.74
N ARG A 170 -7.00 -16.21 -2.55
CA ARG A 170 -7.97 -16.36 -3.66
C ARG A 170 -7.89 -15.25 -4.69
N VAL A 171 -7.73 -13.99 -4.26
CA VAL A 171 -7.54 -12.85 -5.19
C VAL A 171 -6.23 -13.04 -5.99
N VAL A 172 -5.14 -13.42 -5.34
CA VAL A 172 -3.85 -13.70 -6.01
C VAL A 172 -3.93 -14.89 -6.96
N ALA A 173 -4.63 -15.96 -6.58
CA ALA A 173 -4.85 -17.12 -7.45
C ALA A 173 -5.65 -16.73 -8.71
N ALA A 174 -6.72 -15.94 -8.56
CA ALA A 174 -7.49 -15.43 -9.68
C ALA A 174 -6.64 -14.54 -10.60
N LEU A 175 -5.87 -13.59 -10.05
CA LEU A 175 -4.95 -12.74 -10.83
C LEU A 175 -3.91 -13.57 -11.59
N ARG A 176 -3.33 -14.59 -10.97
CA ARG A 176 -2.37 -15.51 -11.60
C ARG A 176 -3.00 -16.34 -12.72
N HIS A 177 -4.25 -16.77 -12.55
CA HIS A 177 -4.99 -17.50 -13.58
C HIS A 177 -5.36 -16.59 -14.78
N THR A 178 -5.84 -15.38 -14.54
CA THR A 178 -6.13 -14.40 -15.62
C THR A 178 -4.85 -13.92 -16.34
N LEU A 179 -3.70 -14.02 -15.68
CA LEU A 179 -2.36 -13.72 -16.22
C LEU A 179 -1.56 -15.01 -16.51
N GLU A 180 -2.22 -16.16 -16.70
CA GLU A 180 -1.53 -17.40 -17.03
C GLU A 180 -0.78 -17.24 -18.37
N ASN A 181 0.49 -17.64 -18.41
CA ASN A 181 1.45 -17.41 -19.50
C ASN A 181 1.95 -15.96 -19.68
N ALA A 182 1.54 -15.00 -18.84
CA ALA A 182 2.11 -13.65 -18.85
C ALA A 182 3.58 -13.64 -18.39
N PRO A 183 4.44 -12.75 -18.93
CA PRO A 183 5.77 -12.51 -18.35
C PRO A 183 5.67 -12.02 -16.89
N LEU A 184 6.59 -12.44 -16.03
CA LEU A 184 6.62 -12.07 -14.61
C LEU A 184 6.54 -10.55 -14.36
N ALA A 185 7.19 -9.75 -15.21
CA ALA A 185 7.13 -8.29 -15.13
C ALA A 185 5.72 -7.72 -15.39
N LEU A 186 4.85 -8.43 -16.11
CA LEU A 186 3.46 -8.03 -16.30
C LEU A 186 2.63 -8.28 -15.04
N LEU A 187 2.79 -9.44 -14.39
CA LEU A 187 2.13 -9.73 -13.11
C LEU A 187 2.54 -8.72 -12.03
N ARG A 188 3.82 -8.35 -11.96
CA ARG A 188 4.31 -7.26 -11.11
C ARG A 188 3.67 -5.91 -11.44
N ALA A 189 3.69 -5.48 -12.71
CA ALA A 189 3.13 -4.20 -13.12
C ALA A 189 1.61 -4.12 -12.90
N VAL A 190 0.87 -5.19 -13.19
CA VAL A 190 -0.59 -5.28 -12.97
C VAL A 190 -0.91 -5.27 -11.47
N THR A 191 -0.17 -6.00 -10.63
CA THR A 191 -0.43 -6.00 -9.17
C THR A 191 -0.06 -4.67 -8.51
N CYS A 192 0.99 -3.97 -8.94
CA CYS A 192 1.23 -2.56 -8.55
C CYS A 192 0.08 -1.64 -8.96
N THR A 193 -0.47 -1.84 -10.17
CA THR A 193 -1.56 -1.00 -10.71
C THR A 193 -2.88 -1.24 -9.99
N LEU A 194 -3.20 -2.50 -9.64
CA LEU A 194 -4.37 -2.92 -8.87
C LEU A 194 -4.17 -2.73 -7.35
N SER A 195 -3.58 -1.61 -6.93
CA SER A 195 -3.31 -1.28 -5.53
C SER A 195 -3.40 0.23 -5.27
N GLN A 196 -3.23 0.65 -4.02
CA GLN A 196 -3.08 2.06 -3.65
C GLN A 196 -1.95 2.78 -4.41
N SER A 197 -0.88 2.09 -4.84
CA SER A 197 0.18 2.70 -5.68
C SER A 197 -0.38 3.14 -7.04
N GLY A 198 -1.19 2.28 -7.70
CA GLY A 198 -1.88 2.62 -8.95
C GLY A 198 -2.93 3.73 -8.78
N LEU A 199 -3.69 3.75 -7.67
CA LEU A 199 -4.58 4.86 -7.35
C LEU A 199 -3.83 6.17 -7.10
N ALA A 200 -2.72 6.13 -6.37
CA ALA A 200 -1.87 7.29 -6.14
C ALA A 200 -1.31 7.81 -7.47
N HIS A 201 -1.02 6.93 -8.43
CA HIS A 201 -0.63 7.32 -9.78
C HIS A 201 -1.78 8.00 -10.55
N LEU A 202 -3.00 7.47 -10.49
CA LEU A 202 -4.19 8.13 -11.04
C LEU A 202 -4.45 9.50 -10.39
N GLU A 203 -4.33 9.60 -9.07
CA GLU A 203 -4.51 10.85 -8.34
C GLU A 203 -3.42 11.88 -8.67
N GLN A 204 -2.15 11.49 -8.72
CA GLN A 204 -1.02 12.35 -9.09
C GLN A 204 -1.09 12.81 -10.54
N ALA A 205 -1.61 11.97 -11.45
CA ALA A 205 -1.79 12.33 -12.85
C ALA A 205 -2.88 13.39 -13.05
N CYS A 206 -3.97 13.31 -12.28
CA CYS A 206 -5.05 14.29 -12.30
C CYS A 206 -4.59 15.70 -11.90
N SER A 207 -5.01 16.70 -12.67
CA SER A 207 -4.78 18.13 -12.42
C SER A 207 -5.36 18.67 -11.10
N LEU A 208 -6.27 17.92 -10.46
CA LEU A 208 -6.90 18.27 -9.19
C LEU A 208 -6.69 17.16 -8.14
N LEU A 209 -6.04 17.53 -7.05
CA LEU A 209 -5.83 16.72 -5.87
C LEU A 209 -6.80 17.17 -4.78
N VAL A 210 -7.58 16.24 -4.23
CA VAL A 210 -8.61 16.51 -3.23
C VAL A 210 -8.45 15.52 -2.08
N ALA A 211 -7.96 15.98 -0.93
CA ALA A 211 -8.05 15.20 0.29
C ALA A 211 -9.42 15.44 0.93
N VAL A 212 -10.02 14.40 1.52
CA VAL A 212 -11.35 14.48 2.16
C VAL A 212 -11.30 13.92 3.57
N SER A 213 -12.23 14.36 4.42
CA SER A 213 -12.39 13.86 5.80
C SER A 213 -13.82 13.43 6.07
N GLY A 214 -13.97 12.20 6.61
CA GLY A 214 -15.24 11.51 6.76
C GLY A 214 -15.84 11.06 5.43
N GLY A 215 -17.09 10.58 5.49
CA GLY A 215 -17.81 10.05 4.33
C GLY A 215 -17.52 8.58 4.03
N GLU A 216 -18.04 8.10 2.91
CA GLU A 216 -17.81 6.76 2.38
C GLU A 216 -16.82 6.84 1.22
N GLN A 217 -15.87 5.90 1.18
CA GLN A 217 -14.96 5.66 0.06
C GLN A 217 -15.32 4.32 -0.56
N GLN A 218 -15.43 4.30 -1.89
CA GLN A 218 -15.63 3.12 -2.71
C GLN A 218 -14.45 3.05 -3.67
N VAL A 219 -13.61 2.01 -3.55
CA VAL A 219 -12.62 1.66 -4.57
C VAL A 219 -13.04 0.37 -5.24
N ARG A 220 -12.89 0.33 -6.56
CA ARG A 220 -13.02 -0.89 -7.37
C ARG A 220 -11.78 -1.02 -8.26
N PHE A 221 -11.14 -2.17 -8.15
CA PHE A 221 -10.07 -2.61 -9.03
C PHE A 221 -10.64 -3.70 -9.95
N GLU A 222 -10.46 -3.56 -11.26
CA GLU A 222 -10.95 -4.56 -12.21
C GLU A 222 -9.85 -4.97 -13.18
N LEU A 223 -9.62 -6.28 -13.34
CA LEU A 223 -8.75 -6.87 -14.34
C LEU A 223 -9.64 -7.71 -15.28
N ARG A 224 -9.57 -7.44 -16.58
CA ARG A 224 -10.15 -8.29 -17.61
C ARG A 224 -9.04 -9.04 -18.33
N GLY A 225 -9.23 -10.35 -18.51
CA GLY A 225 -8.33 -11.19 -19.27
C GLY A 225 -8.33 -10.85 -20.78
N PRO A 226 -7.58 -11.61 -21.58
CA PRO A 226 -7.51 -11.42 -23.02
C PRO A 226 -8.82 -11.82 -23.71
N GLY A 227 -9.75 -10.86 -23.75
CA GLY A 227 -11.06 -11.02 -24.37
C GLY A 227 -11.02 -10.83 -25.88
N GLY A 228 -11.20 -11.92 -26.64
CA GLY A 228 -11.44 -11.89 -28.08
C GLY A 228 -10.25 -12.34 -28.92
N ALA A 229 -9.87 -11.54 -29.92
CA ALA A 229 -8.85 -11.92 -30.91
C ALA A 229 -7.40 -11.65 -30.45
N ASP A 230 -7.21 -10.77 -29.46
CA ASP A 230 -5.90 -10.31 -29.00
C ASP A 230 -5.50 -11.05 -27.72
N LEU A 231 -4.95 -12.26 -27.86
CA LEU A 231 -4.55 -13.13 -26.73
C LEU A 231 -3.49 -12.53 -25.81
N ASP A 232 -2.71 -11.58 -26.32
CA ASP A 232 -1.58 -10.94 -25.63
C ASP A 232 -1.96 -9.57 -25.02
N THR A 233 -3.23 -9.34 -24.66
CA THR A 233 -3.72 -8.03 -24.17
C THR A 233 -4.66 -8.15 -22.98
N TRP A 234 -4.36 -7.44 -21.91
CA TRP A 234 -5.14 -7.36 -20.67
C TRP A 234 -5.60 -5.92 -20.45
N GLU A 235 -6.73 -5.75 -19.77
CA GLU A 235 -7.23 -4.42 -19.41
C GLU A 235 -7.45 -4.29 -17.91
N VAL A 236 -6.86 -3.25 -17.33
CA VAL A 236 -7.00 -2.86 -15.93
C VAL A 236 -7.86 -1.61 -15.85
N GLU A 237 -8.90 -1.64 -15.02
CA GLU A 237 -9.76 -0.50 -14.73
C GLU A 237 -9.66 -0.15 -13.24
N LEU A 238 -9.23 1.08 -12.96
CA LEU A 238 -9.12 1.65 -11.63
C LEU A 238 -10.30 2.59 -11.41
N PHE A 239 -11.00 2.47 -10.29
CA PHE A 239 -12.12 3.33 -9.93
C PHE A 239 -12.03 3.73 -8.46
N VAL A 240 -12.13 5.03 -8.18
CA VAL A 240 -12.27 5.55 -6.81
C VAL A 240 -13.37 6.60 -6.78
N ARG A 241 -14.30 6.44 -5.84
CA ARG A 241 -15.41 7.34 -5.60
C ARG A 241 -15.53 7.64 -4.12
N LYS A 242 -15.61 8.91 -3.75
CA LYS A 242 -15.77 9.34 -2.36
C LYS A 242 -17.02 10.23 -2.25
N VAL A 243 -17.89 9.94 -1.31
CA VAL A 243 -19.20 10.58 -1.12
C VAL A 243 -19.45 10.91 0.34
N GLY A 244 -20.30 11.89 0.65
CA GLY A 244 -20.75 12.14 2.03
C GLY A 244 -19.68 12.71 2.98
N PHE A 245 -18.51 13.10 2.47
CA PHE A 245 -17.43 13.68 3.28
C PHE A 245 -17.79 15.07 3.83
N GLN A 246 -17.32 15.36 5.04
CA GLN A 246 -17.69 16.58 5.78
C GLN A 246 -16.74 17.75 5.51
N GLN A 247 -15.50 17.46 5.11
CA GLN A 247 -14.50 18.47 4.78
C GLN A 247 -13.64 18.01 3.60
N CYS A 248 -13.09 18.95 2.84
CA CYS A 248 -12.04 18.67 1.86
C CYS A 248 -10.91 19.72 1.88
N ILE A 249 -9.73 19.32 1.43
CA ILE A 249 -8.61 20.21 1.09
C ILE A 249 -8.38 20.05 -0.41
N ILE A 250 -8.47 21.15 -1.14
CA ILE A 250 -8.23 21.18 -2.59
C ILE A 250 -6.81 21.69 -2.80
N TYR A 251 -5.93 20.82 -3.28
CA TYR A 251 -4.57 21.19 -3.64
C TYR A 251 -4.50 21.53 -5.12
N THR A 252 -4.01 22.73 -5.42
CA THR A 252 -3.59 23.08 -6.79
C THR A 252 -2.07 23.07 -6.86
N PRO A 253 -1.45 22.55 -7.93
CA PRO A 253 0.02 22.48 -8.04
C PRO A 253 0.70 23.84 -8.29
N THR A 254 -0.07 24.92 -8.43
CA THR A 254 0.44 26.28 -8.62
C THR A 254 0.87 26.88 -7.28
N PRO A 255 2.12 27.34 -7.11
CA PRO A 255 2.68 27.83 -5.84
C PRO A 255 2.24 29.26 -5.51
N LYS A 256 0.98 29.60 -5.75
CA LYS A 256 0.36 30.77 -5.13
C LYS A 256 -0.17 30.31 -3.79
N ASP A 257 0.14 31.04 -2.73
CA ASP A 257 -0.24 30.72 -1.35
C ASP A 257 -1.75 30.91 -1.10
N GLU A 258 -2.59 30.21 -1.86
CA GLU A 258 -4.00 30.04 -1.51
C GLU A 258 -4.08 29.03 -0.36
N ASP A 259 -4.82 29.41 0.69
CA ASP A 259 -4.97 28.62 1.90
C ASP A 259 -5.44 27.19 1.58
N CYS A 260 -4.53 26.22 1.76
CA CYS A 260 -4.82 24.79 1.81
C CYS A 260 -5.54 24.41 3.12
N SER A 261 -6.43 25.29 3.59
CA SER A 261 -7.26 25.09 4.79
C SER A 261 -8.38 24.09 4.49
N PRO A 262 -8.73 23.19 5.42
CA PRO A 262 -9.92 22.36 5.32
C PRO A 262 -11.19 23.20 5.11
N ARG A 263 -11.94 22.90 4.04
CA ARG A 263 -13.19 23.57 3.69
C ARG A 263 -14.38 22.65 4.03
N PRO A 264 -15.42 23.13 4.72
CA PRO A 264 -16.58 22.31 5.05
C PRO A 264 -17.43 22.03 3.81
N CYS A 265 -17.83 20.76 3.66
CA CYS A 265 -18.56 20.23 2.52
C CYS A 265 -19.98 19.80 2.91
N LEU A 266 -20.92 19.87 1.96
CA LEU A 266 -22.22 19.19 2.11
C LEU A 266 -22.08 17.70 1.80
N SER A 267 -22.96 16.88 2.39
CA SER A 267 -23.03 15.43 2.12
C SER A 267 -23.36 15.06 0.67
N ALA A 268 -23.96 15.99 -0.08
CA ALA A 268 -24.15 15.87 -1.53
C ALA A 268 -22.85 16.08 -2.34
N SER A 269 -21.73 16.37 -1.66
CA SER A 269 -20.43 16.45 -2.33
C SER A 269 -19.91 15.06 -2.65
N PHE A 270 -19.35 14.92 -3.84
CA PHE A 270 -18.65 13.72 -4.27
C PHE A 270 -17.46 14.05 -5.16
N PHE A 271 -16.54 13.11 -5.28
CA PHE A 271 -15.67 13.02 -6.44
C PHE A 271 -15.52 11.56 -6.87
N GLU A 272 -15.30 11.38 -8.16
CA GLU A 272 -15.14 10.12 -8.84
C GLU A 272 -13.98 10.26 -9.83
N LYS A 273 -13.03 9.33 -9.78
CA LYS A 273 -11.96 9.19 -10.75
C LYS A 273 -11.96 7.75 -11.23
N SER A 274 -11.87 7.54 -12.54
CA SER A 274 -11.57 6.23 -13.07
C SER A 274 -10.58 6.30 -14.22
N CYS A 275 -9.87 5.19 -14.43
CA CYS A 275 -8.92 5.05 -15.53
C CYS A 275 -8.94 3.63 -16.05
N ARG A 276 -8.95 3.50 -17.38
CA ARG A 276 -8.79 2.21 -18.07
C ARG A 276 -7.44 2.18 -18.77
N ILE A 277 -6.66 1.18 -18.42
CA ILE A 277 -5.27 0.94 -18.80
C ILE A 277 -5.26 -0.38 -19.57
N ARG A 278 -4.51 -0.43 -20.66
CA ARG A 278 -4.24 -1.66 -21.41
C ARG A 278 -2.80 -2.07 -21.19
N TYR A 279 -2.59 -3.34 -20.92
CA TYR A 279 -1.29 -3.99 -21.02
C TYR A 279 -1.27 -4.91 -22.22
N SER A 280 -0.20 -4.90 -23.00
CA SER A 280 0.01 -5.80 -24.13
C SER A 280 1.43 -6.34 -24.12
N VAL A 281 1.59 -7.63 -24.41
CA VAL A 281 2.91 -8.27 -24.60
C VAL A 281 3.29 -8.12 -26.08
N LEU A 282 4.36 -7.38 -26.38
CA LEU A 282 4.88 -7.27 -27.76
C LEU A 282 5.86 -8.40 -28.09
N THR A 283 6.69 -8.75 -27.11
CA THR A 283 7.55 -9.93 -27.06
C THR A 283 7.65 -10.37 -25.58
N PRO A 284 8.11 -11.59 -25.27
CA PRO A 284 8.27 -12.04 -23.88
C PRO A 284 9.14 -11.11 -23.00
N GLU A 285 10.07 -10.37 -23.62
CA GLU A 285 10.94 -9.39 -22.94
C GLU A 285 10.39 -7.95 -23.00
N LYS A 286 9.39 -7.66 -23.84
CA LYS A 286 8.93 -6.31 -24.13
C LYS A 286 7.43 -6.17 -23.88
N LEU A 287 7.12 -5.60 -22.73
CA LEU A 287 5.79 -5.20 -22.36
C LEU A 287 5.47 -3.80 -22.89
N GLN A 288 4.19 -3.56 -23.14
CA GLN A 288 3.61 -2.28 -23.49
C GLN A 288 2.45 -2.00 -22.52
N VAL A 289 2.44 -0.80 -21.95
CA VAL A 289 1.26 -0.24 -21.30
C VAL A 289 0.67 0.84 -22.22
N ASP A 290 -0.63 1.09 -22.16
CA ASP A 290 -1.33 2.21 -22.80
C ASP A 290 -2.56 2.64 -21.97
N VAL A 291 -2.59 3.87 -21.46
CA VAL A 291 -3.80 4.49 -20.90
C VAL A 291 -4.81 4.75 -22.02
N LEU A 292 -5.97 4.11 -21.96
CA LEU A 292 -7.05 4.26 -22.94
C LEU A 292 -7.95 5.46 -22.63
N SER A 293 -8.26 5.68 -21.35
CA SER A 293 -9.15 6.75 -20.90
C SER A 293 -8.96 7.09 -19.43
N ILE A 294 -8.98 8.38 -19.11
CA ILE A 294 -9.11 8.90 -17.74
C ILE A 294 -10.45 9.65 -17.66
N HIS A 295 -11.28 9.28 -16.69
CA HIS A 295 -12.54 9.94 -16.36
C HIS A 295 -12.45 10.61 -14.98
N ARG A 296 -13.06 11.77 -14.85
CA ARG A 296 -13.19 12.50 -13.59
C ARG A 296 -14.53 13.22 -13.56
N ASP A 297 -15.39 12.85 -12.63
CA ASP A 297 -16.58 13.62 -12.26
C ASP A 297 -16.47 14.09 -10.81
N GLN A 298 -16.95 15.28 -10.52
CA GLN A 298 -16.79 15.87 -9.19
C GLN A 298 -17.77 17.01 -8.93
N GLN A 299 -18.36 16.98 -7.74
CA GLN A 299 -19.23 18.02 -7.21
C GLN A 299 -18.76 18.33 -5.78
N LEU A 300 -17.96 19.39 -5.62
CA LEU A 300 -17.50 19.84 -4.30
C LEU A 300 -18.35 21.04 -3.88
N LEU A 301 -19.22 20.89 -2.88
CA LEU A 301 -20.16 21.93 -2.46
C LEU A 301 -19.83 22.44 -1.06
N ASP A 302 -19.70 23.75 -0.90
CA ASP A 302 -19.58 24.39 0.40
C ASP A 302 -20.86 24.24 1.23
N ALA A 303 -20.81 24.54 2.53
CA ALA A 303 -21.96 24.50 3.43
C ALA A 303 -23.17 25.38 3.01
N LYS A 304 -23.05 26.19 1.96
CA LYS A 304 -24.13 27.02 1.36
C LYS A 304 -24.61 26.48 0.00
N GLY A 305 -24.14 25.31 -0.43
CA GLY A 305 -24.49 24.69 -1.71
C GLY A 305 -23.75 25.26 -2.93
N ARG A 306 -22.66 25.99 -2.74
CA ARG A 306 -21.89 26.63 -3.82
C ARG A 306 -20.67 25.78 -4.19
N SER A 307 -20.35 25.72 -5.48
CA SER A 307 -19.14 25.02 -5.96
C SER A 307 -17.87 25.58 -5.32
N LEU A 308 -17.12 24.72 -4.63
CA LEU A 308 -15.79 25.02 -4.07
C LEU A 308 -14.71 25.16 -5.16
N LEU A 309 -14.98 24.66 -6.37
CA LEU A 309 -14.14 24.81 -7.57
C LEU A 309 -14.49 26.08 -8.37
N GLY A 310 -15.34 26.95 -7.82
CA GLY A 310 -15.86 28.12 -8.49
C GLY A 310 -16.90 27.82 -9.57
N PRO A 311 -17.46 28.87 -10.22
CA PRO A 311 -18.37 28.72 -11.36
C PRO A 311 -17.64 28.23 -12.62
N SER A 312 -16.32 28.35 -12.66
CA SER A 312 -15.42 27.85 -13.70
C SER A 312 -14.77 26.53 -13.26
N GLY A 313 -15.55 25.45 -13.16
CA GLY A 313 -15.03 24.11 -12.85
C GLY A 313 -13.99 23.58 -13.85
N SER A 314 -13.81 24.27 -14.98
CA SER A 314 -12.62 24.23 -15.83
C SER A 314 -11.62 25.31 -15.41
N CYS A 315 -10.37 24.92 -15.10
CA CYS A 315 -9.26 25.75 -14.58
C CYS A 315 -8.71 26.82 -15.57
N PHE A 316 -9.58 27.49 -16.33
CA PHE A 316 -9.22 28.44 -17.39
C PHE A 316 -10.03 29.73 -17.28
N ASP A 317 -9.58 30.64 -16.41
CA ASP A 317 -9.92 32.06 -16.55
C ASP A 317 -8.79 33.00 -16.08
N CYS A 318 -7.57 32.74 -16.55
CA CYS A 318 -6.47 33.72 -16.49
C CYS A 318 -6.63 34.90 -17.48
N LEU A 319 -7.81 35.07 -18.13
CA LEU A 319 -8.12 36.17 -19.05
C LEU A 319 -9.49 36.84 -18.76
N PRO A 320 -9.72 37.39 -17.55
CA PRO A 320 -11.00 37.95 -17.12
C PRO A 320 -11.49 39.20 -17.90
N ARG A 321 -10.78 39.63 -18.95
CA ARG A 321 -11.13 40.78 -19.80
C ARG A 321 -11.62 40.42 -21.21
N ILE A 322 -11.51 39.16 -21.65
CA ILE A 322 -11.89 38.75 -23.01
C ILE A 322 -13.23 37.98 -23.03
N SER A 323 -13.49 37.13 -22.02
CA SER A 323 -14.69 36.27 -21.98
C SER A 323 -16.01 37.05 -22.01
N ALA A 324 -16.12 38.19 -21.31
CA ALA A 324 -17.30 39.05 -21.34
C ALA A 324 -17.63 39.58 -22.74
N ARG A 325 -16.61 39.94 -23.54
CA ARG A 325 -16.78 40.42 -24.93
C ARG A 325 -17.11 39.27 -25.89
N LEU A 326 -16.48 38.10 -25.72
CA LEU A 326 -16.79 36.91 -26.52
C LEU A 326 -18.16 36.33 -26.21
N CYS A 327 -18.63 36.37 -24.95
CA CYS A 327 -19.97 35.90 -24.58
C CYS A 327 -21.06 36.82 -25.15
N ALA A 328 -20.84 38.14 -25.17
CA ALA A 328 -21.67 39.09 -25.90
C ALA A 328 -21.68 38.82 -27.42
N ALA A 329 -20.52 38.52 -28.02
CA ALA A 329 -20.41 38.18 -29.45
C ALA A 329 -21.11 36.85 -29.80
N CYS A 330 -20.89 35.77 -29.02
CA CYS A 330 -21.54 34.47 -29.23
C CYS A 330 -23.06 34.54 -29.05
N SER A 331 -23.55 35.32 -28.07
CA SER A 331 -25.00 35.53 -27.91
C SER A 331 -25.59 36.40 -29.03
N ALA A 332 -24.84 37.34 -29.61
CA ALA A 332 -25.22 38.05 -30.82
C ALA A 332 -25.24 37.14 -32.06
N LEU A 333 -24.21 36.31 -32.26
CA LEU A 333 -24.13 35.34 -33.37
C LEU A 333 -25.25 34.29 -33.31
N ARG A 334 -25.61 33.78 -32.12
CA ARG A 334 -26.80 32.91 -31.97
C ARG A 334 -28.09 33.62 -32.39
N ARG A 335 -28.29 34.89 -32.05
CA ARG A 335 -29.46 35.68 -32.50
C ARG A 335 -29.45 35.89 -34.03
N ILE A 336 -28.28 36.10 -34.64
CA ILE A 336 -28.13 36.21 -36.10
C ILE A 336 -28.48 34.87 -36.77
N ALA A 337 -27.91 33.75 -36.30
CA ALA A 337 -28.19 32.41 -36.83
C ALA A 337 -29.68 32.04 -36.71
N GLN A 338 -30.33 32.35 -35.59
CA GLN A 338 -31.78 32.18 -35.43
C GLN A 338 -32.57 33.05 -36.42
N ARG A 339 -32.19 34.31 -36.63
CA ARG A 339 -32.82 35.20 -37.63
C ARG A 339 -32.63 34.70 -39.06
N VAL A 340 -31.47 34.16 -39.41
CA VAL A 340 -31.21 33.53 -40.73
C VAL A 340 -32.08 32.29 -40.91
N ARG A 341 -32.14 31.40 -39.90
CA ARG A 341 -32.98 30.19 -39.93
C ARG A 341 -34.47 30.52 -40.07
N LEU A 342 -34.96 31.54 -39.37
CA LEU A 342 -36.34 32.03 -39.50
C LEU A 342 -36.62 32.69 -40.86
N ARG A 343 -35.62 33.34 -41.50
CA ARG A 343 -35.75 33.86 -42.87
C ARG A 343 -35.78 32.73 -43.90
N ALA A 344 -34.93 31.71 -43.76
CA ALA A 344 -34.93 30.54 -44.64
C ALA A 344 -36.27 29.77 -44.60
N VAL A 345 -36.85 29.59 -43.40
CA VAL A 345 -38.17 28.95 -43.21
C VAL A 345 -39.34 29.81 -43.75
N ARG A 346 -39.17 31.14 -43.86
CA ARG A 346 -40.14 32.01 -44.54
C ARG A 346 -39.98 31.97 -46.07
N ALA A 347 -38.75 31.90 -46.58
CA ALA A 347 -38.48 31.78 -48.01
C ALA A 347 -38.98 30.44 -48.60
N SER A 348 -38.89 29.34 -47.85
CA SER A 348 -39.33 28.01 -48.32
C SER A 348 -40.86 27.83 -48.40
N ARG A 349 -41.66 28.82 -48.01
CA ARG A 349 -43.13 28.79 -48.15
C ARG A 349 -43.67 29.37 -49.46
N ALA A 350 -42.80 29.81 -50.38
CA ALA A 350 -43.18 30.39 -51.66
C ALA A 350 -42.68 29.55 -52.86
N VAL A 351 -43.15 28.30 -52.99
CA VAL A 351 -42.98 27.48 -54.20
C VAL A 351 -44.34 26.88 -54.59
N PRO A 352 -44.90 27.16 -55.79
CA PRO A 352 -46.18 26.61 -56.21
C PRO A 352 -46.10 25.10 -56.47
N ARG A 353 -47.03 24.33 -55.89
CA ARG A 353 -47.20 22.90 -56.22
C ARG A 353 -47.82 22.76 -57.62
N ARG A 354 -47.06 22.25 -58.60
CA ARG A 354 -47.63 21.65 -59.82
C ARG A 354 -46.71 20.60 -60.44
N ALA A 355 -47.35 19.52 -60.89
CA ALA A 355 -46.90 18.47 -61.84
C ALA A 355 -46.05 17.27 -61.33
N LEU A 356 -46.47 16.09 -61.80
CA LEU A 356 -45.74 14.80 -61.98
C LEU A 356 -45.27 14.09 -60.68
N ALA A 357 -45.69 12.87 -60.32
CA ALA A 357 -46.54 11.86 -60.97
C ALA A 357 -46.04 11.31 -62.32
N LEU A 358 -45.14 10.30 -62.29
CA LEU A 358 -45.18 9.10 -63.17
C LEU A 358 -44.07 8.06 -62.84
N ALA A 359 -44.33 6.82 -63.27
CA ALA A 359 -43.41 5.68 -63.50
C ALA A 359 -42.78 4.88 -62.33
N ARG A 360 -43.13 3.58 -62.29
CA ARG A 360 -42.47 2.45 -61.62
C ARG A 360 -41.40 1.83 -62.56
N HIS A 361 -40.36 1.15 -62.05
CA HIS A 361 -40.13 -0.33 -62.17
C HIS A 361 -38.66 -0.82 -61.99
N ARG A 362 -38.52 -2.02 -61.40
CA ARG A 362 -37.36 -2.98 -61.44
C ARG A 362 -36.10 -2.54 -60.64
N LEU A 363 -35.27 -3.41 -60.04
CA LEU A 363 -35.05 -4.88 -60.13
C LEU A 363 -35.04 -5.62 -58.76
N SER A 364 -34.91 -6.95 -58.81
CA SER A 364 -35.01 -7.97 -57.74
C SER A 364 -33.64 -8.46 -57.20
N PRO A 365 -33.54 -9.06 -55.99
CA PRO A 365 -32.29 -9.61 -55.43
C PRO A 365 -32.03 -11.09 -55.80
N ALA A 366 -30.86 -11.62 -55.41
CA ALA A 366 -30.46 -13.01 -55.56
C ALA A 366 -30.06 -13.67 -54.21
N LYS A 367 -30.39 -14.96 -54.08
CA LYS A 367 -29.96 -15.93 -53.04
C LYS A 367 -28.62 -16.56 -53.47
N GLY A 368 -27.82 -17.29 -52.69
CA GLY A 368 -27.90 -17.86 -51.32
C GLY A 368 -27.13 -19.20 -51.31
N CYS A 369 -26.81 -19.79 -50.15
CA CYS A 369 -26.55 -21.25 -50.03
C CYS A 369 -26.38 -21.68 -48.55
N GLU A 370 -27.01 -22.81 -48.19
CA GLU A 370 -26.85 -23.52 -46.92
C GLU A 370 -26.10 -24.85 -47.18
N ARG A 371 -25.51 -25.45 -46.15
CA ARG A 371 -25.34 -26.92 -46.11
C ARG A 371 -25.25 -27.47 -44.69
N GLU A 372 -25.90 -28.62 -44.51
CA GLU A 372 -26.04 -29.35 -43.25
C GLU A 372 -24.82 -30.22 -42.92
N ALA A 373 -24.67 -30.57 -41.64
CA ALA A 373 -24.17 -31.88 -41.23
C ALA A 373 -24.84 -32.32 -39.92
N ARG A 374 -25.32 -33.57 -39.87
CA ARG A 374 -25.78 -34.26 -38.66
C ARG A 374 -24.75 -35.33 -38.28
N CYS A 375 -24.65 -35.66 -36.99
CA CYS A 375 -24.33 -37.01 -36.52
C CYS A 375 -24.86 -37.19 -35.08
N ALA A 376 -25.21 -38.42 -34.71
CA ALA A 376 -25.75 -38.79 -33.41
C ALA A 376 -25.37 -40.24 -33.05
N SER A 377 -25.03 -40.47 -31.78
CA SER A 377 -24.94 -41.74 -31.02
C SER A 377 -24.21 -41.41 -29.70
N ASP A 378 -24.80 -41.49 -28.52
CA ASP A 378 -25.21 -42.68 -27.74
C ASP A 378 -24.04 -43.55 -27.23
N SER A 379 -23.79 -43.50 -25.93
CA SER A 379 -23.38 -44.66 -25.08
C SER A 379 -23.41 -44.31 -23.59
N GLU A 380 -23.85 -45.25 -22.75
CA GLU A 380 -24.15 -45.11 -21.31
C GLU A 380 -22.98 -45.48 -20.37
N SER A 381 -23.11 -45.15 -19.07
CA SER A 381 -22.63 -45.80 -17.81
C SER A 381 -22.31 -44.71 -16.76
N GLU A 382 -22.93 -44.62 -15.57
CA GLU A 382 -23.13 -45.58 -14.46
C GLU A 382 -21.88 -45.90 -13.62
N SER A 383 -21.78 -45.23 -12.45
CA SER A 383 -21.30 -45.70 -11.12
C SER A 383 -21.04 -44.44 -10.28
N GLU A 384 -21.80 -44.10 -9.24
CA GLU A 384 -21.78 -44.75 -7.91
C GLU A 384 -20.36 -44.94 -7.36
N GLU A 385 -19.98 -44.12 -6.37
CA GLU A 385 -19.40 -44.60 -5.11
C GLU A 385 -19.46 -43.50 -4.04
N GLU A 386 -20.04 -43.84 -2.89
CA GLU A 386 -19.98 -43.05 -1.65
C GLU A 386 -18.76 -43.52 -0.84
N GLU A 387 -17.96 -42.59 -0.29
CA GLU A 387 -17.17 -42.88 0.92
C GLU A 387 -17.20 -41.68 1.87
N GLU A 388 -17.95 -41.82 2.97
CA GLU A 388 -17.54 -41.23 4.25
C GLU A 388 -16.38 -42.06 4.83
N PRO A 389 -15.50 -41.43 5.61
CA PRO A 389 -14.98 -42.11 6.79
C PRO A 389 -15.32 -41.36 8.08
N SER A 390 -16.18 -41.97 8.88
CA SER A 390 -16.29 -41.65 10.30
C SER A 390 -15.11 -42.27 11.08
N ALA A 391 -14.34 -41.45 11.80
CA ALA A 391 -13.57 -41.92 12.96
C ALA A 391 -13.20 -40.75 13.88
N ALA A 392 -13.87 -40.65 15.03
CA ALA A 392 -13.32 -39.93 16.18
C ALA A 392 -12.62 -40.95 17.08
N ALA A 393 -11.38 -40.66 17.53
CA ALA A 393 -10.88 -40.96 18.89
C ALA A 393 -9.34 -40.83 19.06
N GLU A 394 -8.73 -39.67 18.84
CA GLU A 394 -7.42 -39.34 19.44
C GLU A 394 -7.49 -37.90 19.99
N SER A 395 -7.32 -37.74 21.31
CA SER A 395 -7.31 -36.44 22.03
C SER A 395 -6.84 -36.61 23.48
N ALA A 396 -5.57 -37.02 23.67
CA ALA A 396 -4.88 -37.00 24.98
C ALA A 396 -3.35 -37.27 24.87
N SER A 397 -2.60 -36.42 24.15
CA SER A 397 -1.11 -36.46 24.19
C SER A 397 -0.40 -35.14 23.86
N GLU A 398 -1.03 -34.24 23.08
CA GLU A 398 -0.45 -32.99 22.52
C GLU A 398 0.02 -31.91 23.54
N ALA A 399 0.17 -32.23 24.83
CA ALA A 399 0.56 -31.27 25.88
C ALA A 399 1.98 -31.49 26.45
N GLU A 400 2.71 -32.50 25.97
CA GLU A 400 4.13 -32.73 26.31
C GLU A 400 5.06 -32.63 25.08
N GLU A 401 4.51 -32.48 23.85
CA GLU A 401 5.29 -32.34 22.60
C GLU A 401 5.61 -30.86 22.26
N GLU A 402 4.83 -29.88 22.73
CA GLU A 402 5.08 -28.44 22.48
C GLU A 402 6.31 -27.86 23.22
N GLU A 403 6.86 -28.54 24.24
CA GLU A 403 8.12 -28.09 24.88
C GLU A 403 9.37 -28.60 24.14
N GLU A 404 9.33 -29.79 23.50
CA GLU A 404 10.48 -30.34 22.76
C GLU A 404 10.72 -29.64 21.40
N GLU A 405 9.68 -29.24 20.66
CA GLU A 405 9.85 -28.46 19.40
C GLU A 405 10.56 -27.11 19.64
N SER A 406 10.48 -26.54 20.86
CA SER A 406 11.08 -25.24 21.16
C SER A 406 12.60 -25.25 21.35
N GLU A 407 13.20 -26.41 21.65
CA GLU A 407 14.66 -26.54 21.79
C GLU A 407 15.35 -26.81 20.43
N GLU A 408 14.66 -27.44 19.47
CA GLU A 408 15.21 -27.70 18.12
C GLU A 408 15.36 -26.42 17.27
N ASP A 409 14.42 -25.46 17.38
CA ASP A 409 14.46 -24.18 16.67
C ASP A 409 15.67 -23.30 17.10
N ASP A 410 16.02 -23.29 18.40
CA ASP A 410 17.16 -22.53 18.94
C ASP A 410 18.51 -23.11 18.47
N GLU A 411 18.64 -24.44 18.36
CA GLU A 411 19.84 -25.09 17.81
C GLU A 411 20.01 -24.80 16.30
N GLU A 412 18.92 -24.80 15.51
CA GLU A 412 19.01 -24.46 14.07
C GLU A 412 19.39 -22.99 13.85
N GLU A 413 18.93 -22.06 14.70
CA GLU A 413 19.35 -20.66 14.59
C GLU A 413 20.83 -20.45 14.97
N GLU A 414 21.36 -21.17 15.96
CA GLU A 414 22.79 -21.11 16.29
C GLU A 414 23.65 -21.69 15.15
N GLU A 415 23.26 -22.82 14.54
CA GLU A 415 24.00 -23.37 13.38
C GLU A 415 23.97 -22.41 12.18
N ARG A 416 22.83 -21.77 11.89
CA ARG A 416 22.73 -20.75 10.82
C ARG A 416 23.64 -19.55 11.09
N ARG A 417 23.67 -19.03 12.33
CA ARG A 417 24.57 -17.93 12.74
C ARG A 417 26.05 -18.33 12.64
N ALA A 418 26.39 -19.58 13.00
CA ALA A 418 27.75 -20.11 12.86
C ALA A 418 28.16 -20.25 11.39
N ALA A 419 27.26 -20.73 10.52
CA ALA A 419 27.49 -20.86 9.09
C ALA A 419 27.70 -19.50 8.39
N GLU A 420 26.90 -18.48 8.73
CA GLU A 420 27.07 -17.12 8.21
C GLU A 420 28.41 -16.50 8.66
N ALA A 421 28.77 -16.66 9.94
CA ALA A 421 30.08 -16.21 10.46
C ALA A 421 31.27 -16.92 9.77
N ALA A 422 31.12 -18.20 9.40
CA ALA A 422 32.12 -18.93 8.64
C ALA A 422 32.21 -18.44 7.18
N ALA A 423 31.07 -18.13 6.54
CA ALA A 423 31.02 -17.57 5.20
C ALA A 423 31.69 -16.18 5.14
N ALA A 424 31.41 -15.30 6.11
CA ALA A 424 32.03 -13.98 6.21
C ALA A 424 33.57 -14.06 6.36
N LYS A 425 34.08 -14.95 7.21
CA LYS A 425 35.53 -15.21 7.36
C LYS A 425 36.16 -15.72 6.06
N ARG A 426 35.44 -16.56 5.30
CA ARG A 426 35.90 -17.08 3.99
C ARG A 426 35.96 -15.97 2.94
N GLU A 427 35.01 -15.04 2.92
CA GLU A 427 35.04 -13.90 2.00
C GLU A 427 36.16 -12.92 2.35
N GLU A 428 36.37 -12.60 3.64
CA GLU A 428 37.47 -11.75 4.09
C GLU A 428 38.84 -12.32 3.67
N ARG A 429 39.02 -13.63 3.80
CA ARG A 429 40.22 -14.32 3.33
C ARG A 429 40.40 -14.17 1.81
N ARG A 430 39.33 -14.34 1.02
CA ARG A 430 39.40 -14.17 -0.45
C ARG A 430 39.81 -12.74 -0.84
N ARG A 431 39.27 -11.72 -0.17
CA ARG A 431 39.66 -10.31 -0.38
C ARG A 431 41.14 -10.06 -0.08
N LYS A 432 41.69 -10.66 0.98
CA LYS A 432 43.14 -10.57 1.32
C LYS A 432 44.02 -11.26 0.27
N GLU A 433 43.61 -12.42 -0.23
CA GLU A 433 44.31 -13.15 -1.29
C GLU A 433 44.28 -12.36 -2.64
N GLU A 434 43.14 -11.77 -3.01
CA GLU A 434 43.00 -10.86 -4.17
C GLU A 434 43.87 -9.60 -4.05
N GLU A 435 43.93 -8.97 -2.86
CA GLU A 435 44.79 -7.80 -2.62
C GLU A 435 46.29 -8.15 -2.73
N GLU A 436 46.71 -9.29 -2.19
CA GLU A 436 48.10 -9.73 -2.29
C GLU A 436 48.49 -10.03 -3.75
N GLU A 437 47.60 -10.67 -4.53
CA GLU A 437 47.84 -10.93 -5.95
C GLU A 437 47.95 -9.62 -6.75
N ALA A 438 47.09 -8.64 -6.48
CA ALA A 438 47.18 -7.31 -7.09
C ALA A 438 48.51 -6.61 -6.75
N ARG A 439 48.98 -6.75 -5.51
CA ARG A 439 50.28 -6.22 -5.05
C ARG A 439 51.46 -6.90 -5.75
N ARG A 440 51.41 -8.23 -5.96
CA ARG A 440 52.40 -9.00 -6.72
C ARG A 440 52.45 -8.54 -8.19
N LYS A 441 51.29 -8.43 -8.86
CA LYS A 441 51.17 -7.94 -10.26
C LYS A 441 51.71 -6.50 -10.41
N ALA A 442 51.43 -5.62 -9.45
CA ALA A 442 51.95 -4.25 -9.45
C ALA A 442 53.49 -4.19 -9.33
N ALA A 443 54.08 -5.06 -8.49
CA ALA A 443 55.53 -5.15 -8.33
C ALA A 443 56.24 -5.71 -9.59
N GLU A 444 55.64 -6.69 -10.27
CA GLU A 444 56.15 -7.20 -11.56
C GLU A 444 56.15 -6.10 -12.64
N LEU A 445 55.04 -5.35 -12.76
CA LEU A 445 54.91 -4.26 -13.71
C LEU A 445 55.91 -3.12 -13.44
N ALA A 446 56.30 -2.91 -12.19
CA ALA A 446 57.37 -1.98 -11.81
C ALA A 446 58.74 -2.46 -12.31
N LYS A 447 59.12 -3.71 -11.99
CA LYS A 447 60.39 -4.32 -12.45
C LYS A 447 60.52 -4.28 -13.98
N ARG A 448 59.43 -4.56 -14.70
CA ARG A 448 59.40 -4.53 -16.18
C ARG A 448 59.61 -3.12 -16.78
N LYS A 449 59.36 -2.04 -16.02
CA LYS A 449 59.64 -0.66 -16.46
C LYS A 449 61.09 -0.25 -16.26
N GLU A 450 61.75 -0.77 -15.22
CA GLU A 450 63.17 -0.50 -14.96
C GLU A 450 64.10 -1.25 -15.93
N ALA A 451 63.71 -2.47 -16.34
CA ALA A 451 64.50 -3.33 -17.21
C ALA A 451 64.59 -2.90 -18.71
N ARG A 452 64.26 -1.66 -19.08
CA ARG A 452 64.40 -1.17 -20.47
C ARG A 452 65.80 -0.60 -20.72
N PRO A 453 66.67 -1.27 -21.51
CA PRO A 453 68.02 -0.76 -21.76
C PRO A 453 67.99 0.49 -22.64
N LYS A 454 68.72 1.53 -22.20
CA LYS A 454 69.06 2.69 -23.03
C LYS A 454 70.29 2.35 -23.87
N THR A 455 70.10 1.87 -25.10
CA THR A 455 71.20 1.74 -26.07
C THR A 455 71.37 3.01 -26.89
N GLU A 456 72.63 3.41 -27.06
CA GLU A 456 73.01 4.78 -27.44
C GLU A 456 73.06 5.01 -28.96
N ALA A 457 72.95 6.29 -29.33
CA ALA A 457 73.28 6.76 -30.67
C ALA A 457 74.81 6.89 -30.85
N LYS A 458 75.34 6.39 -31.97
CA LYS A 458 76.71 6.71 -32.43
C LYS A 458 76.68 7.34 -33.84
N LYS A 459 77.73 8.10 -34.16
CA LYS A 459 77.73 9.24 -35.10
C LYS A 459 78.95 9.15 -36.05
N LYS A 460 78.93 9.91 -37.16
CA LYS A 460 79.97 10.16 -38.20
C LYS A 460 79.84 9.28 -39.46
N GLU A 461 80.21 9.72 -40.69
CA GLU A 461 80.66 11.04 -41.19
C GLU A 461 80.30 11.26 -42.70
N GLU A 462 80.61 12.46 -43.21
CA GLU A 462 80.30 13.07 -44.53
C GLU A 462 81.32 12.66 -45.66
N PRO A 463 81.37 13.19 -46.94
CA PRO A 463 80.72 14.40 -47.51
C PRO A 463 80.25 14.38 -49.02
N LYS A 464 79.72 15.56 -49.46
CA LYS A 464 79.80 16.24 -50.79
C LYS A 464 78.66 16.14 -51.85
N LYS A 465 78.34 17.35 -52.37
CA LYS A 465 77.40 17.76 -53.46
C LYS A 465 75.91 17.60 -53.07
N GLU A 466 74.98 18.53 -53.35
CA GLU A 466 74.99 19.68 -54.28
C GLU A 466 74.07 20.84 -53.80
N LYS A 467 74.16 22.03 -54.41
CA LYS A 467 73.58 23.30 -53.90
C LYS A 467 72.07 23.48 -54.19
N LYS A 468 71.11 22.93 -53.40
CA LYS A 468 69.69 23.40 -53.43
C LYS A 468 68.72 22.96 -52.29
N SER A 469 68.98 23.20 -51.00
CA SER A 469 68.04 22.72 -49.93
C SER A 469 67.89 23.51 -48.61
N LYS A 470 68.40 24.75 -48.48
CA LYS A 470 68.47 25.49 -47.18
C LYS A 470 67.13 25.79 -46.45
N SER A 471 65.95 25.49 -47.00
CA SER A 471 64.67 25.67 -46.28
C SER A 471 64.26 24.47 -45.42
N LYS A 472 64.50 23.22 -45.87
CA LYS A 472 63.94 22.01 -45.23
C LYS A 472 64.55 21.69 -43.84
N ASP A 473 65.84 21.93 -43.63
CA ASP A 473 66.48 21.68 -42.32
C ASP A 473 65.97 22.59 -41.20
N LYS A 474 65.53 23.81 -41.53
CA LYS A 474 65.00 24.76 -40.54
C LYS A 474 63.61 24.35 -40.06
N GLU A 475 62.84 23.70 -40.93
CA GLU A 475 61.51 23.16 -40.66
C GLU A 475 61.60 21.89 -39.79
N ALA A 476 62.42 20.92 -40.19
CA ALA A 476 62.66 19.69 -39.41
C ALA A 476 63.20 19.96 -37.99
N LYS A 477 63.96 21.05 -37.79
CA LYS A 477 64.44 21.47 -36.46
C LYS A 477 63.34 22.11 -35.60
N ARG A 478 62.40 22.84 -36.21
CA ARG A 478 61.21 23.38 -35.52
C ARG A 478 60.23 22.27 -35.12
N GLU A 479 59.98 21.31 -36.02
CA GLU A 479 59.10 20.18 -35.76
C GLU A 479 59.62 19.30 -34.61
N LYS A 480 60.93 19.01 -34.57
CA LYS A 480 61.56 18.30 -33.45
C LYS A 480 61.43 19.05 -32.12
N SER A 481 61.53 20.38 -32.12
CA SER A 481 61.33 21.20 -30.92
C SER A 481 59.88 21.12 -30.42
N SER A 482 58.91 21.36 -31.30
CA SER A 482 57.47 21.29 -30.95
C SER A 482 57.05 19.89 -30.47
N LYS A 483 57.62 18.82 -31.05
CA LYS A 483 57.36 17.44 -30.63
C LYS A 483 57.97 17.09 -29.27
N ALA A 484 59.04 17.77 -28.85
CA ALA A 484 59.59 17.63 -27.50
C ALA A 484 58.76 18.40 -26.47
N GLU A 485 58.31 19.60 -26.82
CA GLU A 485 57.46 20.46 -25.99
C GLU A 485 56.10 19.78 -25.68
N ARG A 486 55.39 19.30 -26.71
CA ARG A 486 54.14 18.51 -26.55
C ARG A 486 54.30 17.23 -25.73
N ARG A 487 55.51 16.65 -25.68
CA ARG A 487 55.79 15.49 -24.82
C ARG A 487 55.92 15.90 -23.36
N LYS A 488 56.60 17.01 -23.08
CA LYS A 488 56.75 17.56 -21.73
C LYS A 488 55.39 18.00 -21.17
N GLU A 489 54.60 18.71 -21.95
CA GLU A 489 53.24 19.14 -21.60
C GLU A 489 52.34 17.94 -21.25
N LYS A 490 52.36 16.87 -22.08
CA LYS A 490 51.60 15.65 -21.81
C LYS A 490 52.06 14.90 -20.55
N GLU A 491 53.36 14.90 -20.26
CA GLU A 491 53.93 14.27 -19.06
C GLU A 491 53.54 15.06 -17.78
N GLU A 492 53.51 16.39 -17.87
CA GLU A 492 53.06 17.29 -16.80
C GLU A 492 51.54 17.16 -16.54
N GLU A 493 50.73 17.06 -17.59
CA GLU A 493 49.29 16.78 -17.48
C GLU A 493 49.01 15.41 -16.85
N GLU A 494 49.76 14.36 -17.23
CA GLU A 494 49.62 13.04 -16.63
C GLU A 494 50.03 13.05 -15.15
N ALA A 495 51.10 13.78 -14.79
CA ALA A 495 51.51 13.97 -13.40
C ALA A 495 50.42 14.65 -12.57
N ARG A 496 49.79 15.70 -13.10
CA ARG A 496 48.66 16.39 -12.45
C ARG A 496 47.45 15.46 -12.25
N ARG A 497 47.02 14.74 -13.29
CA ARG A 497 45.93 13.75 -13.20
C ARG A 497 46.22 12.64 -12.17
N ARG A 498 47.49 12.23 -12.02
CA ARG A 498 47.92 11.27 -10.98
C ARG A 498 47.86 11.87 -9.56
N GLN A 499 48.13 13.17 -9.40
CA GLN A 499 48.03 13.87 -8.11
C GLN A 499 46.56 14.06 -7.70
N GLU A 500 45.69 14.45 -8.64
CA GLU A 500 44.24 14.57 -8.42
C GLU A 500 43.63 13.22 -7.98
N ARG A 501 43.92 12.12 -8.69
CA ARG A 501 43.50 10.76 -8.29
C ARG A 501 44.01 10.32 -6.91
N ARG A 502 45.17 10.80 -6.47
CA ARG A 502 45.69 10.53 -5.10
C ARG A 502 44.92 11.33 -4.04
N GLN A 503 44.48 12.55 -4.35
CA GLN A 503 43.65 13.35 -3.45
C GLN A 503 42.22 12.79 -3.36
N GLU A 504 41.64 12.34 -4.47
CA GLU A 504 40.34 11.68 -4.50
C GLU A 504 40.34 10.41 -3.64
N LYS A 505 41.30 9.49 -3.87
CA LYS A 505 41.45 8.28 -3.05
C LYS A 505 41.67 8.57 -1.56
N LYS A 506 42.37 9.67 -1.21
CA LYS A 506 42.53 10.07 0.19
C LYS A 506 41.21 10.52 0.80
N LYS A 507 40.43 11.34 0.10
CA LYS A 507 39.10 11.81 0.56
C LYS A 507 38.09 10.66 0.66
N GLU A 508 38.15 9.71 -0.26
CA GLU A 508 37.32 8.51 -0.25
C GLU A 508 37.62 7.61 0.96
N ALA A 509 38.90 7.34 1.23
CA ALA A 509 39.33 6.61 2.42
C ALA A 509 38.95 7.33 3.74
N GLU A 510 39.03 8.67 3.77
CA GLU A 510 38.61 9.49 4.91
C GLU A 510 37.08 9.43 5.14
N ARG A 511 36.28 9.39 4.06
CA ARG A 511 34.83 9.20 4.16
C ARG A 511 34.48 7.81 4.70
N LEU A 512 35.10 6.76 4.15
CA LEU A 512 34.89 5.37 4.60
C LEU A 512 35.32 5.15 6.06
N ALA A 513 36.40 5.79 6.50
CA ALA A 513 36.83 5.73 7.90
C ALA A 513 35.79 6.37 8.85
N ARG A 514 35.20 7.51 8.45
CA ARG A 514 34.16 8.18 9.23
C ARG A 514 32.86 7.37 9.29
N GLU A 515 32.45 6.79 8.16
CA GLU A 515 31.27 5.91 8.05
C GLU A 515 31.43 4.64 8.91
N ALA A 516 32.64 4.06 8.94
CA ALA A 516 32.96 2.95 9.82
C ALA A 516 32.96 3.31 11.31
N GLU A 517 33.38 4.54 11.68
CA GLU A 517 33.30 5.04 13.06
C GLU A 517 31.84 5.27 13.49
N GLU A 518 31.02 5.86 12.62
CA GLU A 518 29.58 6.11 12.85
C GLU A 518 28.84 4.79 13.07
N ARG A 519 29.02 3.80 12.19
CA ARG A 519 28.45 2.46 12.33
C ARG A 519 28.92 1.73 13.60
N ARG A 520 30.12 2.03 14.12
CA ARG A 520 30.60 1.45 15.39
C ARG A 520 29.89 2.07 16.59
N ARG A 521 29.61 3.38 16.56
CA ARG A 521 28.82 4.06 17.60
C ARG A 521 27.37 3.60 17.61
N GLU A 522 26.76 3.40 16.44
CA GLU A 522 25.40 2.85 16.33
C GLU A 522 25.29 1.46 17.00
N LYS A 523 26.29 0.58 16.78
CA LYS A 523 26.37 -0.72 17.46
C LYS A 523 26.59 -0.60 18.97
N GLU A 524 27.49 0.30 19.41
CA GLU A 524 27.73 0.58 20.83
C GLU A 524 26.43 1.09 21.53
N GLU A 525 25.62 1.92 20.86
CA GLU A 525 24.30 2.35 21.36
C GLU A 525 23.22 1.25 21.32
N GLU A 526 23.24 0.36 20.34
CA GLU A 526 22.29 -0.75 20.21
C GLU A 526 22.51 -1.78 21.32
N GLU A 527 23.78 -2.16 21.57
CA GLU A 527 24.16 -2.99 22.71
C GLU A 527 23.80 -2.35 24.07
N GLU A 528 23.86 -1.02 24.20
CA GLU A 528 23.47 -0.34 25.45
C GLU A 528 21.95 -0.39 25.67
N LYS A 529 21.15 -0.20 24.60
CA LYS A 529 19.68 -0.33 24.63
C LYS A 529 19.25 -1.77 24.92
N GLU A 530 19.97 -2.76 24.41
CA GLU A 530 19.70 -4.18 24.69
C GLU A 530 19.96 -4.53 26.16
N LYS A 531 21.11 -4.09 26.70
CA LYS A 531 21.46 -4.22 28.13
C LYS A 531 20.52 -3.44 29.06
N GLU A 532 19.84 -2.39 28.57
CA GLU A 532 18.79 -1.69 29.31
C GLU A 532 17.47 -2.48 29.32
N LYS A 533 17.02 -2.99 28.16
CA LYS A 533 15.84 -3.88 28.05
C LYS A 533 15.99 -5.15 28.88
N GLU A 534 17.17 -5.76 28.92
CA GLU A 534 17.43 -6.96 29.72
C GLU A 534 17.26 -6.69 31.22
N LYS A 535 17.80 -5.58 31.72
CA LYS A 535 17.60 -5.12 33.11
C LYS A 535 16.15 -4.73 33.42
N GLU A 536 15.37 -4.31 32.44
CA GLU A 536 13.94 -4.06 32.61
C GLU A 536 13.15 -5.36 32.73
N LYS A 537 13.41 -6.34 31.84
CA LYS A 537 12.86 -7.71 31.93
C LYS A 537 13.22 -8.40 33.25
N GLU A 538 14.45 -8.23 33.76
CA GLU A 538 14.86 -8.80 35.05
C GLU A 538 14.08 -8.20 36.22
N LYS A 539 13.90 -6.88 36.25
CA LYS A 539 13.06 -6.19 37.26
C LYS A 539 11.58 -6.55 37.16
N GLU A 540 11.09 -6.86 35.97
CA GLU A 540 9.70 -7.32 35.79
C GLU A 540 9.51 -8.74 36.33
N LYS A 541 10.43 -9.67 36.01
CA LYS A 541 10.46 -11.02 36.60
C LYS A 541 10.59 -10.98 38.13
N GLU A 542 11.33 -10.03 38.70
CA GLU A 542 11.42 -9.86 40.17
C GLU A 542 10.10 -9.38 40.79
N LYS A 543 9.46 -8.36 40.19
CA LYS A 543 8.12 -7.88 40.61
C LYS A 543 7.04 -8.95 40.48
N GLU A 544 7.12 -9.81 39.48
CA GLU A 544 6.17 -10.90 39.29
C GLU A 544 6.32 -11.97 40.38
N LYS A 545 7.55 -12.39 40.68
CA LYS A 545 7.86 -13.27 41.81
C LYS A 545 7.45 -12.69 43.17
N GLU A 546 7.45 -11.36 43.33
CA GLU A 546 6.94 -10.71 44.54
C GLU A 546 5.41 -10.75 44.62
N LYS A 547 4.70 -10.42 43.51
CA LYS A 547 3.23 -10.55 43.41
C LYS A 547 2.75 -11.98 43.61
N GLU A 548 3.49 -12.97 43.13
CA GLU A 548 3.15 -14.38 43.31
C GLU A 548 3.26 -14.81 44.79
N LYS A 549 4.36 -14.44 45.47
CA LYS A 549 4.51 -14.64 46.92
C LYS A 549 3.44 -13.91 47.74
N GLU A 550 2.93 -12.77 47.27
CA GLU A 550 1.81 -12.09 47.92
C GLU A 550 0.48 -12.83 47.71
N LYS A 551 0.17 -13.26 46.47
CA LYS A 551 -0.99 -14.12 46.16
C LYS A 551 -0.96 -15.44 46.94
N GLU A 552 0.21 -16.04 47.14
CA GLU A 552 0.35 -17.27 47.92
C GLU A 552 0.04 -17.04 49.41
N LYS A 553 0.58 -15.98 50.01
CA LYS A 553 0.25 -15.56 51.39
C LYS A 553 -1.23 -15.25 51.55
N GLU A 554 -1.89 -14.67 50.55
CA GLU A 554 -3.33 -14.42 50.59
C GLU A 554 -4.14 -15.72 50.50
N LYS A 555 -3.80 -16.63 49.57
CA LYS A 555 -4.39 -17.99 49.49
C LYS A 555 -4.20 -18.78 50.80
N GLU A 556 -3.05 -18.68 51.46
CA GLU A 556 -2.81 -19.31 52.76
C GLU A 556 -3.71 -18.70 53.85
N LYS A 557 -3.80 -17.36 53.91
CA LYS A 557 -4.65 -16.62 54.84
C LYS A 557 -6.14 -16.94 54.63
N GLU A 558 -6.56 -17.17 53.40
CA GLU A 558 -7.92 -17.62 53.06
C GLU A 558 -8.17 -19.07 53.48
N LYS A 559 -7.28 -20.02 53.12
CA LYS A 559 -7.35 -21.41 53.61
C LYS A 559 -7.43 -21.48 55.14
N ARG A 560 -6.71 -20.60 55.84
CA ARG A 560 -6.73 -20.50 57.32
C ARG A 560 -8.07 -19.96 57.85
N LYS A 561 -8.68 -18.97 57.20
CA LYS A 561 -10.04 -18.47 57.50
C LYS A 561 -11.12 -19.52 57.24
N ASP A 562 -11.02 -20.26 56.15
CA ASP A 562 -12.00 -21.30 55.81
C ASP A 562 -11.92 -22.49 56.76
N LYS A 563 -10.70 -22.93 57.12
CA LYS A 563 -10.50 -23.94 58.18
C LYS A 563 -11.14 -23.51 59.50
N ASP A 564 -10.93 -22.27 59.94
CA ASP A 564 -11.53 -21.74 61.17
C ASP A 564 -13.08 -21.63 61.08
N ARG A 565 -13.63 -21.29 59.90
CA ARG A 565 -15.09 -21.36 59.66
C ARG A 565 -15.61 -22.80 59.76
N ARG A 566 -14.90 -23.76 59.17
CA ARG A 566 -15.28 -25.18 59.13
C ARG A 566 -15.25 -25.83 60.51
N ASP A 567 -14.24 -25.51 61.32
CA ASP A 567 -14.13 -25.99 62.70
C ASP A 567 -15.19 -25.34 63.61
N ARG A 568 -15.45 -24.02 63.49
CA ARG A 568 -16.59 -23.37 64.17
C ARG A 568 -17.95 -23.94 63.76
N SER A 569 -18.11 -24.41 62.52
CA SER A 569 -19.35 -25.09 62.09
C SER A 569 -19.49 -26.46 62.75
N ARG A 570 -18.41 -27.25 62.78
CA ARG A 570 -18.37 -28.57 63.44
C ARG A 570 -18.71 -28.47 64.93
N ASP A 571 -18.20 -27.46 65.62
CA ASP A 571 -18.50 -27.29 67.04
C ASP A 571 -19.94 -26.81 67.28
N LYS A 572 -20.50 -25.96 66.41
CA LYS A 572 -21.95 -25.63 66.45
C LYS A 572 -22.83 -26.85 66.23
N ASP A 573 -22.47 -27.75 65.33
CA ASP A 573 -23.26 -28.97 65.09
C ASP A 573 -23.11 -29.99 66.22
N ARG A 574 -21.91 -30.13 66.83
CA ARG A 574 -21.73 -30.89 68.08
C ARG A 574 -22.55 -30.30 69.25
N GLU A 575 -22.65 -28.98 69.34
CA GLU A 575 -23.48 -28.32 70.36
C GLU A 575 -24.99 -28.56 70.13
N ARG A 576 -25.43 -28.49 68.87
CA ARG A 576 -26.80 -28.86 68.46
C ARG A 576 -27.10 -30.33 68.75
N GLU A 577 -26.15 -31.23 68.53
CA GLU A 577 -26.30 -32.66 68.79
C GLU A 577 -26.41 -32.96 70.29
N ARG A 578 -25.62 -32.30 71.14
CA ARG A 578 -25.77 -32.35 72.61
C ARG A 578 -27.16 -31.85 73.05
N LYS A 579 -27.57 -30.66 72.59
CA LYS A 579 -28.93 -30.11 72.84
C LYS A 579 -30.05 -31.00 72.26
N GLY A 580 -29.75 -31.80 71.23
CA GLY A 580 -30.66 -32.79 70.65
C GLY A 580 -30.84 -34.03 71.52
N ARG A 581 -29.77 -34.53 72.16
CA ARG A 581 -29.84 -35.63 73.13
C ARG A 581 -30.65 -35.26 74.37
N ASP A 582 -30.36 -34.11 74.99
CA ASP A 582 -31.09 -33.65 76.20
C ASP A 582 -32.61 -33.53 75.94
N ARG A 583 -33.00 -33.12 74.72
CA ARG A 583 -34.40 -33.04 74.30
C ARG A 583 -35.05 -34.41 73.97
N ARG A 584 -34.27 -35.45 73.65
CA ARG A 584 -34.79 -36.82 73.46
C ARG A 584 -35.05 -37.49 74.81
N ASP A 585 -34.10 -37.41 75.74
CA ASP A 585 -34.25 -38.01 77.08
C ASP A 585 -35.40 -37.39 77.87
N GLY A 586 -35.73 -36.10 77.62
CA GLY A 586 -36.95 -35.48 78.11
C GLY A 586 -38.24 -36.08 77.52
N ARG A 587 -38.30 -36.30 76.20
CA ARG A 587 -39.53 -36.75 75.51
C ARG A 587 -39.89 -38.22 75.77
N ASP A 588 -38.93 -39.11 75.92
CA ASP A 588 -39.23 -40.52 76.17
C ASP A 588 -39.72 -40.78 77.60
N ARG A 589 -39.41 -39.87 78.55
CA ARG A 589 -40.00 -39.88 79.90
C ARG A 589 -41.50 -39.58 79.90
N ASP A 590 -41.95 -38.64 79.06
CA ASP A 590 -43.38 -38.30 78.93
C ASP A 590 -44.15 -39.34 78.10
N ARG A 591 -43.54 -39.86 77.03
CA ARG A 591 -44.16 -40.90 76.18
C ARG A 591 -44.42 -42.22 76.95
N SER A 592 -43.63 -42.48 77.98
CA SER A 592 -43.80 -43.60 78.90
C SER A 592 -45.04 -43.48 79.79
N LYS A 593 -45.45 -42.25 80.18
CA LYS A 593 -46.69 -42.02 80.95
C LYS A 593 -47.95 -42.23 80.10
N ALA A 594 -47.95 -41.79 78.85
CA ALA A 594 -49.12 -41.89 77.96
C ALA A 594 -49.53 -43.35 77.67
N LYS A 595 -48.57 -44.23 77.35
CA LYS A 595 -48.83 -45.64 77.00
C LYS A 595 -49.41 -46.49 78.15
N SER A 596 -49.43 -46.00 79.39
CA SER A 596 -50.04 -46.70 80.52
C SER A 596 -51.57 -46.59 80.56
N GLN A 597 -52.15 -45.45 80.12
CA GLN A 597 -53.60 -45.24 80.16
C GLN A 597 -54.35 -45.86 78.96
N GLU A 598 -53.70 -45.92 77.80
CA GLU A 598 -54.31 -46.44 76.56
C GLU A 598 -54.55 -47.97 76.62
N LYS A 599 -53.63 -48.71 77.24
CA LYS A 599 -53.67 -50.18 77.39
C LYS A 599 -54.83 -50.70 78.26
N LYS A 600 -55.68 -49.82 78.80
CA LYS A 600 -56.90 -50.18 79.56
C LYS A 600 -58.19 -50.15 78.72
N ARG A 601 -58.17 -49.66 77.48
CA ARG A 601 -59.39 -49.43 76.66
C ARG A 601 -59.59 -50.34 75.45
N GLU A 602 -58.60 -51.12 75.02
CA GLU A 602 -58.69 -51.96 73.81
C GLU A 602 -59.09 -53.43 74.07
N ARG A 603 -59.68 -53.76 75.22
CA ARG A 603 -60.09 -55.14 75.56
C ARG A 603 -61.42 -55.59 74.94
N SER A 604 -61.85 -55.03 73.80
CA SER A 604 -63.14 -55.37 73.19
C SER A 604 -63.31 -54.95 71.73
N ARG A 605 -62.68 -55.69 70.79
CA ARG A 605 -63.22 -55.96 69.44
C ARG A 605 -62.46 -57.13 68.75
N PRO A 606 -63.14 -58.12 68.16
CA PRO A 606 -62.48 -59.28 67.54
C PRO A 606 -62.50 -59.27 65.99
N LYS A 607 -61.51 -59.95 65.40
CA LYS A 607 -61.51 -60.56 64.03
C LYS A 607 -61.63 -59.58 62.83
N GLU A 608 -61.20 -59.91 61.60
CA GLU A 608 -60.74 -61.19 61.00
C GLU A 608 -59.80 -60.93 59.79
N ASN A 609 -59.02 -61.96 59.38
CA ASN A 609 -58.41 -62.21 58.05
C ASN A 609 -57.65 -61.08 57.29
N GLY A 610 -56.44 -61.30 56.73
CA GLY A 610 -55.56 -62.47 56.73
C GLY A 610 -54.60 -62.49 55.51
N ARG A 611 -53.73 -63.51 55.49
CA ARG A 611 -52.95 -64.03 54.33
C ARG A 611 -51.74 -63.26 53.75
N ASP A 612 -50.59 -63.97 53.79
CA ASP A 612 -49.65 -64.25 52.67
C ASP A 612 -48.97 -63.08 51.88
N LYS A 613 -47.72 -63.15 51.40
CA LYS A 613 -46.63 -64.17 51.45
C LYS A 613 -45.37 -63.66 50.71
N ARG A 614 -44.17 -63.92 51.28
CA ARG A 614 -42.83 -64.06 50.64
C ARG A 614 -42.08 -62.90 49.92
N GLU A 615 -40.79 -62.82 50.28
CA GLU A 615 -39.57 -62.90 49.43
C GLU A 615 -39.46 -62.14 48.08
N ARG A 616 -38.55 -61.15 48.04
CA ARG A 616 -37.35 -61.05 47.15
C ARG A 616 -36.61 -59.74 47.48
N GLU A 617 -35.34 -59.77 47.86
CA GLU A 617 -34.14 -59.87 47.01
C GLU A 617 -33.97 -58.73 45.98
N SER A 618 -32.89 -57.96 46.22
CA SER A 618 -32.02 -57.22 45.28
C SER A 618 -32.53 -56.82 43.89
N HIS A 619 -32.34 -55.55 43.53
CA HIS A 619 -31.49 -55.17 42.38
C HIS A 619 -31.02 -53.70 42.51
N ALA A 620 -29.98 -53.34 41.74
CA ALA A 620 -29.30 -52.05 41.80
C ALA A 620 -29.64 -51.14 40.59
N THR A 621 -29.09 -49.92 40.62
CA THR A 621 -28.83 -49.02 39.48
C THR A 621 -30.00 -48.59 38.57
N ALA A 622 -30.40 -47.32 38.70
CA ALA A 622 -30.78 -46.46 37.56
C ALA A 622 -30.54 -44.97 37.91
N ARG A 623 -30.11 -44.18 36.91
CA ARG A 623 -29.88 -42.72 37.01
C ARG A 623 -31.21 -41.97 36.96
N SER A 624 -31.40 -40.90 37.74
CA SER A 624 -32.54 -39.98 37.60
C SER A 624 -32.15 -38.71 36.83
N VAL A 625 -32.77 -38.51 35.67
CA VAL A 625 -32.64 -37.31 34.82
C VAL A 625 -33.66 -36.24 35.26
N THR A 626 -33.25 -34.98 35.24
CA THR A 626 -34.10 -33.81 35.54
C THR A 626 -34.99 -33.41 34.33
N PRO A 627 -36.22 -32.95 34.55
CA PRO A 627 -37.14 -32.55 33.47
C PRO A 627 -36.94 -31.08 33.00
N PRO A 628 -37.11 -30.78 31.70
CA PRO A 628 -37.10 -29.41 31.15
C PRO A 628 -38.51 -28.76 31.07
N PRO A 629 -38.59 -27.43 30.90
CA PRO A 629 -39.85 -26.66 30.81
C PRO A 629 -40.56 -26.74 29.43
N PRO A 630 -41.85 -26.36 29.33
CA PRO A 630 -42.65 -26.49 28.11
C PRO A 630 -42.30 -25.45 27.02
N ARG A 631 -42.37 -25.87 25.74
CA ARG A 631 -42.19 -25.01 24.57
C ARG A 631 -43.50 -24.38 24.09
N HIS A 632 -43.45 -23.12 23.67
CA HIS A 632 -44.52 -22.48 22.90
C HIS A 632 -44.52 -22.96 21.44
N GLN A 633 -45.72 -23.11 20.86
CA GLN A 633 -45.92 -23.31 19.42
C GLN A 633 -46.12 -21.96 18.72
N PRO A 634 -45.58 -21.75 17.50
CA PRO A 634 -46.03 -20.69 16.61
C PRO A 634 -47.37 -21.05 15.92
N PRO A 635 -48.19 -20.08 15.49
CA PRO A 635 -49.46 -20.33 14.81
C PRO A 635 -49.26 -20.78 13.35
N PRO A 636 -50.24 -21.51 12.76
CA PRO A 636 -50.18 -21.94 11.36
C PRO A 636 -50.45 -20.77 10.39
N LEU A 637 -49.72 -20.76 9.28
CA LEU A 637 -50.02 -19.93 8.11
C LEU A 637 -51.11 -20.60 7.25
N PRO A 638 -51.98 -19.83 6.56
CA PRO A 638 -52.97 -20.38 5.65
C PRO A 638 -52.35 -20.73 4.28
N GLU A 639 -52.72 -21.89 3.75
CA GLU A 639 -52.55 -22.24 2.33
C GLU A 639 -53.69 -21.61 1.48
N ASP A 640 -53.57 -21.76 0.16
CA ASP A 640 -54.48 -21.32 -0.92
C ASP A 640 -54.56 -19.81 -1.25
N SER A 641 -53.70 -19.38 -2.21
CA SER A 641 -54.18 -18.57 -3.35
C SER A 641 -53.27 -18.66 -4.60
N ALA A 642 -53.78 -19.38 -5.62
CA ALA A 642 -53.60 -19.20 -7.07
C ALA A 642 -52.26 -18.70 -7.68
N PHE A 643 -51.70 -19.56 -8.54
CA PHE A 643 -50.82 -19.19 -9.67
C PHE A 643 -51.45 -18.11 -10.58
N PRO A 644 -50.68 -17.12 -11.07
CA PRO A 644 -50.97 -16.41 -12.31
C PRO A 644 -50.32 -17.10 -13.54
N PRO A 645 -50.95 -17.07 -14.73
CA PRO A 645 -50.39 -17.62 -15.97
C PRO A 645 -49.33 -16.70 -16.62
N PRO A 646 -48.46 -17.22 -17.50
CA PRO A 646 -47.50 -16.42 -18.23
C PRO A 646 -48.17 -15.62 -19.36
N LEU A 647 -47.70 -14.39 -19.61
CA LEU A 647 -48.10 -13.55 -20.74
C LEU A 647 -46.86 -12.96 -21.45
N PRO A 648 -46.98 -12.57 -22.73
CA PRO A 648 -45.95 -12.94 -23.71
C PRO A 648 -44.93 -11.85 -24.05
N THR A 649 -43.93 -12.29 -24.79
CA THR A 649 -42.99 -11.45 -25.55
C THR A 649 -43.73 -10.55 -26.56
N SER A 650 -43.42 -9.25 -26.56
CA SER A 650 -43.44 -8.43 -27.79
C SER A 650 -42.60 -7.16 -27.66
N SER A 651 -41.76 -6.95 -28.67
CA SER A 651 -41.18 -5.66 -29.03
C SER A 651 -42.25 -4.59 -29.31
N MET A 652 -41.92 -3.31 -29.11
CA MET A 652 -42.31 -2.16 -29.95
C MET A 652 -41.53 -0.88 -29.57
N GLU A 653 -41.52 0.09 -30.49
CA GLU A 653 -40.54 1.19 -30.58
C GLU A 653 -40.82 2.46 -29.74
N ALA A 654 -39.82 3.35 -29.77
CA ALA A 654 -39.75 4.65 -29.11
C ALA A 654 -40.86 5.67 -29.44
N ALA A 655 -41.21 6.50 -28.44
CA ALA A 655 -41.73 7.86 -28.67
C ALA A 655 -41.43 8.84 -27.51
N LYS A 656 -41.30 10.13 -27.89
CA LYS A 656 -41.06 11.34 -27.08
C LYS A 656 -41.98 11.52 -25.84
N GLY A 657 -41.46 12.17 -24.79
CA GLY A 657 -42.24 12.78 -23.68
C GLY A 657 -42.95 14.10 -24.09
N PRO A 658 -43.17 15.09 -23.19
CA PRO A 658 -42.74 15.24 -21.78
C PRO A 658 -43.87 15.54 -20.76
N GLY A 659 -43.57 15.47 -19.45
CA GLY A 659 -44.49 15.99 -18.41
C GLY A 659 -43.99 15.86 -16.96
N ARG A 660 -43.78 17.00 -16.29
CA ARG A 660 -43.82 17.16 -14.82
C ARG A 660 -45.30 17.29 -14.39
N PRO A 661 -45.74 16.95 -13.16
CA PRO A 661 -45.21 17.58 -11.94
C PRO A 661 -45.10 16.72 -10.65
N ASP A 662 -44.41 17.32 -9.68
CA ASP A 662 -44.50 17.27 -8.21
C ASP A 662 -45.29 16.15 -7.47
N GLY A 663 -44.67 15.61 -6.40
CA GLY A 663 -45.42 15.02 -5.27
C GLY A 663 -44.66 14.01 -4.41
N SER A 664 -44.60 14.29 -3.10
CA SER A 664 -44.39 13.34 -1.98
C SER A 664 -43.06 12.54 -1.92
N ALA A 665 -42.13 12.79 -0.99
CA ALA A 665 -42.24 12.70 0.47
C ALA A 665 -42.34 11.26 1.02
N LEU A 666 -41.18 10.65 1.31
CA LEU A 666 -41.04 9.61 2.32
C LEU A 666 -39.91 10.00 3.27
N THR A 667 -40.29 10.31 4.50
CA THR A 667 -39.40 10.61 5.63
C THR A 667 -38.93 9.32 6.27
N PHE A 668 -37.61 9.13 6.43
CA PHE A 668 -37.06 8.17 7.39
C PHE A 668 -36.33 8.87 8.53
N ALA A 669 -36.42 8.27 9.71
CA ALA A 669 -36.20 8.94 10.99
C ALA A 669 -34.72 9.13 11.35
N LYS A 670 -34.49 10.15 12.17
CA LYS A 670 -33.18 10.59 12.66
C LYS A 670 -33.04 10.20 14.14
N PRO A 671 -31.96 9.51 14.57
CA PRO A 671 -31.70 9.31 15.99
C PRO A 671 -31.16 10.60 16.64
N THR A 672 -31.74 10.98 17.77
CA THR A 672 -31.33 12.10 18.63
C THR A 672 -30.19 11.70 19.57
N PRO A 673 -29.19 12.59 19.79
CA PRO A 673 -28.44 12.65 21.05
C PRO A 673 -28.87 13.84 21.92
N GLY A 674 -28.77 13.66 23.23
CA GLY A 674 -29.38 14.48 24.29
C GLY A 674 -28.98 15.96 24.36
N ALA A 675 -29.93 16.75 24.89
CA ALA A 675 -29.78 18.18 25.12
C ALA A 675 -29.03 18.51 26.42
N GLY A 676 -27.92 19.25 26.32
CA GLY A 676 -27.29 20.00 27.41
C GLY A 676 -27.54 21.50 27.25
N LYS A 677 -27.94 22.21 28.30
CA LYS A 677 -28.39 23.62 28.24
C LYS A 677 -27.23 24.63 28.18
N PRO A 678 -27.42 25.80 27.54
CA PRO A 678 -26.39 26.84 27.41
C PRO A 678 -26.33 27.77 28.64
N LYS A 679 -25.23 28.51 28.79
CA LYS A 679 -25.15 29.65 29.73
C LYS A 679 -24.23 30.78 29.23
N VAL A 680 -24.87 31.93 28.98
CA VAL A 680 -24.39 33.33 28.86
C VAL A 680 -23.30 33.72 27.84
N PRO A 681 -23.42 34.91 27.20
CA PRO A 681 -22.41 35.48 26.30
C PRO A 681 -21.37 36.32 27.06
N PHE A 682 -20.23 36.57 26.42
CA PHE A 682 -19.32 37.62 26.79
C PHE A 682 -18.97 38.44 25.54
N GLU A 683 -19.53 39.64 25.43
CA GLU A 683 -19.05 40.63 24.47
C GLU A 683 -17.80 41.29 25.03
N LEU A 684 -16.74 41.37 24.22
CA LEU A 684 -15.78 42.47 24.32
C LEU A 684 -15.52 43.01 22.92
N SER A 685 -15.74 44.32 22.81
CA SER A 685 -15.51 45.14 21.64
C SER A 685 -14.08 45.67 21.60
N SER A 686 -13.82 46.47 20.56
CA SER A 686 -12.86 47.59 20.55
C SER A 686 -11.42 47.29 20.09
N ASP A 687 -11.22 47.52 18.80
CA ASP A 687 -10.40 48.62 18.26
C ASP A 687 -9.04 48.90 18.90
N SER A 688 -7.98 48.82 18.08
CA SER A 688 -6.87 49.78 18.08
C SER A 688 -6.12 49.71 16.75
N ASP A 689 -6.30 50.75 15.92
CA ASP A 689 -5.38 51.08 14.83
C ASP A 689 -4.01 51.50 15.38
N SER A 690 -2.94 51.16 14.67
CA SER A 690 -1.86 52.12 14.38
C SER A 690 -0.87 51.57 13.35
N GLU A 691 -0.56 52.39 12.36
CA GLU A 691 0.52 52.22 11.40
C GLU A 691 1.89 52.41 12.10
N ASP A 692 2.99 51.87 11.55
CA ASP A 692 3.94 52.67 10.74
C ASP A 692 5.38 52.08 10.67
N SER A 693 5.97 52.30 9.49
CA SER A 693 7.37 52.40 9.06
C SER A 693 8.59 51.77 9.80
N SER A 694 9.42 51.11 8.98
CA SER A 694 10.84 51.44 8.70
C SER A 694 12.05 50.68 9.31
N GLU A 695 13.05 50.56 8.42
CA GLU A 695 14.51 50.49 8.58
C GLU A 695 15.21 49.31 9.29
N GLU A 696 15.67 48.38 8.45
CA GLU A 696 17.08 48.04 8.22
C GLU A 696 18.14 48.70 9.14
N VAL A 697 18.97 47.90 9.85
CA VAL A 697 20.43 48.14 10.04
C VAL A 697 21.10 46.83 10.55
N LEU A 698 22.27 46.51 9.97
CA LEU A 698 23.10 45.33 10.28
C LEU A 698 24.15 45.61 11.41
N PRO A 699 24.88 44.59 11.94
CA PRO A 699 25.10 44.45 13.38
C PRO A 699 26.41 45.04 13.90
N ARG A 700 26.53 45.15 15.24
CA ARG A 700 27.82 45.31 15.92
C ARG A 700 27.97 44.55 17.23
N ALA A 701 29.22 44.20 17.52
CA ALA A 701 29.62 43.12 18.41
C ALA A 701 29.87 43.52 19.88
N LYS A 702 29.77 42.52 20.76
CA LYS A 702 30.48 42.34 22.04
C LYS A 702 30.32 43.41 23.14
N ARG A 703 29.73 43.01 24.29
CA ARG A 703 30.37 43.26 25.60
C ARG A 703 29.98 42.25 26.69
N LYS A 704 30.87 42.09 27.68
CA LYS A 704 30.76 41.19 28.85
C LYS A 704 30.18 41.91 30.07
N GLN A 705 29.37 41.18 30.86
CA GLN A 705 29.13 41.26 32.32
C GLN A 705 28.30 39.99 32.63
N LYS A 706 28.64 39.02 33.49
CA LYS A 706 29.41 38.90 34.75
C LYS A 706 28.67 39.43 35.99
N ASN A 707 28.62 38.56 37.02
CA ASN A 707 27.91 38.63 38.31
C ASN A 707 26.44 38.15 38.20
N GLU A 708 25.86 37.39 39.15
CA GLU A 708 26.33 36.98 40.49
C GLU A 708 25.76 35.60 40.94
N GLU A 709 26.56 34.88 41.73
CA GLU A 709 26.32 33.66 42.53
C GLU A 709 27.06 33.92 43.88
N PRO A 710 27.09 33.08 44.96
CA PRO A 710 26.63 31.70 45.16
C PRO A 710 25.64 31.68 46.39
N PRO A 711 25.74 30.93 47.53
CA PRO A 711 26.46 29.70 47.88
C PRO A 711 25.74 28.63 48.76
N GLY A 712 26.01 27.35 48.48
CA GLY A 712 25.95 26.26 49.48
C GLY A 712 25.66 24.88 48.86
N GLN A 713 26.39 23.79 49.13
CA GLN A 713 27.61 23.59 49.93
C GLN A 713 28.46 22.43 49.36
N ARG A 714 29.68 22.25 49.91
CA ARG A 714 30.79 21.34 49.52
C ARG A 714 30.42 19.83 49.65
N VAL A 715 31.20 18.83 49.17
CA VAL A 715 32.65 18.60 49.37
C VAL A 715 33.37 17.69 48.34
N SER A 716 34.62 18.07 48.03
CA SER A 716 35.83 17.27 47.68
C SER A 716 35.84 16.24 46.53
N ARG A 717 36.76 16.46 45.58
CA ARG A 717 37.90 15.54 45.32
C ARG A 717 39.16 16.30 44.87
N ILE A 718 40.31 15.62 44.92
CA ILE A 718 41.66 16.22 45.05
C ILE A 718 42.47 16.14 43.75
N SER A 719 43.38 17.11 43.57
CA SER A 719 44.30 17.29 42.44
C SER A 719 45.59 16.45 42.53
N ARG A 720 46.19 16.07 41.37
CA ARG A 720 47.62 16.22 40.98
C ARG A 720 47.79 15.66 39.54
N HIS A 721 48.38 16.35 38.55
CA HIS A 721 49.76 16.86 38.35
C HIS A 721 50.86 15.80 38.08
N ASP A 722 51.40 15.90 36.85
CA ASP A 722 52.74 15.57 36.32
C ASP A 722 53.31 14.13 36.17
N LYS A 723 54.09 14.01 35.07
CA LYS A 723 55.20 13.07 34.73
C LYS A 723 54.83 11.82 33.90
N VAL A 724 55.71 11.22 33.06
CA VAL A 724 56.97 11.59 32.34
C VAL A 724 57.20 10.54 31.21
N LYS A 725 58.09 10.80 30.24
CA LYS A 725 58.55 9.85 29.17
C LYS A 725 59.20 8.54 29.69
N ALA A 726 59.00 7.43 28.96
CA ALA A 726 59.97 6.36 28.61
C ALA A 726 59.27 5.38 27.62
N ALA A 727 59.83 5.01 26.46
CA ALA A 727 60.69 3.82 26.17
C ALA A 727 59.99 2.47 26.49
N CYS A 728 60.13 1.33 25.81
CA CYS A 728 60.69 0.81 24.55
C CYS A 728 60.65 -0.74 24.71
N MET A 729 60.51 -1.51 23.62
CA MET A 729 60.84 -2.95 23.49
C MET A 729 59.92 -4.02 24.12
N GLU A 730 60.21 -5.28 23.73
CA GLU A 730 59.52 -6.57 23.92
C GLU A 730 58.29 -6.72 23.00
N ASP A 731 58.32 -7.44 21.87
CA ASP A 731 58.84 -8.78 21.46
C ASP A 731 57.87 -9.96 21.75
N ASP A 732 57.62 -10.73 20.69
CA ASP A 732 57.09 -12.09 20.56
C ASP A 732 55.98 -12.63 21.51
N LEU A 733 54.79 -12.86 20.91
CA LEU A 733 54.14 -14.19 20.86
C LEU A 733 53.06 -14.26 19.74
#